data_AF-A0A368VRT7-F1
#
_entry.id   AF-A0A368VRT7-F1
#
_cell.length_a   1.000
_cell.length_b   1.000
_cell.length_c   1.000
_cell.angle_alpha   90.00
_cell.angle_beta   90.00
_cell.angle_gamma   90.00
#
_symmetry.space_group_name_H-M   'P 1'
#
loop_
_entity.id
_entity.type
_entity.pdbx_description
1 polymer ?
#
loop_
_entity_poly.entity_id
_entity_poly.type
_entity_poly.pdbx_seq_one_letter_code
_entity_poly.pdbx_strand_id
1 'polypeptide(L)'
;MIRTLLRLLGRHWLMALLVLGGIGLRVVVELAYRPALLYIDSFRYLQNLGVFFPGGINPIGYELLLLGPVLLLGDLGLVVLVQHLLGLAMAIAIYALLLRLGARRWIAALAAAPVLLDAYQLQIEHLIMSDLLFQVLLLAAVLLLVWRGTPGPRLAVVAGVVLAVSVIVRLVGVALVVPAAVFVLLAAGLRPRDGWKRRWLSAGALAGGFVAILFGYAMYHMAWTGVPALSTSTGSILYGRTAVVAECAELDLTPEQQRVCPDEPIPQRKLNGIDYYVHYFHNEDNVEALPEDFNYSAVQHSFAMKVILNQPLDVIGGVLRDFAKGFAPTRTQSPGDVPLSRWQFQTEYPMYDDPWYVVEWLELYDDGTYEVNEDLAGFLRAYQLHGGYTSGTLLGAALLVAGAAVLGLGRARRSGLRAVCLLPAGMAVTVLATAAALEFSWRYQLPGLVLIPIAGALGITAMTGRRSPDRETTRDTAASTATQEENTMSSTVPDEADRSDEVDRSDEVDRAALDGYAERYGDRRFAPVVVLIAAYNEQEALGGVLDGMPATSCGLDVDTLVMVDGATDDTAAVALAHGAQTCVAPTNRGQGAALRLGYRLAAERGAQYVVTTDADGQYDIAELPALLQPLLDDEADFVTGSRRLGSNENPHWLRRMGTYVFAWLVSVLTGQHITDTSFGFRAMTAEVATAVRLEQPQYQSSELLVGVLARGYRVRETPMTMHERIAGHSKKGNNLFYGYRYAKVVLGTWLRERRPRRSTSSSTPVGTVTEPAPAAGER
;
A
#
# COMPACT_ATOMS: atom_id res chain seq x y z
N MET A 1 2.82 -22.75 19.04
CA MET A 1 2.40 -22.08 17.79
C MET A 1 1.27 -22.82 17.07
N ILE A 2 1.43 -24.12 16.78
CA ILE A 2 0.45 -24.96 16.04
C ILE A 2 -0.95 -24.98 16.69
N ARG A 3 -1.08 -25.16 18.02
CA ARG A 3 -2.39 -25.14 18.71
C ARG A 3 -3.13 -23.79 18.58
N THR A 4 -2.40 -22.68 18.58
CA THR A 4 -2.97 -21.34 18.40
C THR A 4 -3.43 -21.14 16.96
N LEU A 5 -2.64 -21.62 15.99
CA LEU A 5 -2.99 -21.64 14.57
C LEU A 5 -4.25 -22.50 14.32
N LEU A 6 -4.30 -23.72 14.88
CA LEU A 6 -5.46 -24.62 14.77
C LEU A 6 -6.72 -24.05 15.41
N ARG A 7 -6.61 -23.33 16.55
CA ARG A 7 -7.75 -22.63 17.17
C ARG A 7 -8.22 -21.44 16.33
N LEU A 8 -7.31 -20.70 15.70
CA LEU A 8 -7.63 -19.62 14.77
C LEU A 8 -8.32 -20.17 13.51
N LEU A 9 -7.76 -21.22 12.90
CA LEU A 9 -8.37 -21.91 11.77
C LEU A 9 -9.75 -22.47 12.15
N GLY A 10 -9.90 -23.12 13.31
CA GLY A 10 -11.22 -23.60 13.76
C GLY A 10 -12.24 -22.48 13.95
N ARG A 11 -11.81 -21.28 14.38
CA ARG A 11 -12.69 -20.12 14.56
C ARG A 11 -13.08 -19.44 13.24
N HIS A 12 -12.23 -19.53 12.22
CA HIS A 12 -12.38 -18.88 10.92
C HIS A 12 -12.45 -19.88 9.76
N TRP A 13 -12.86 -21.12 10.03
CA TRP A 13 -12.71 -22.26 9.12
C TRP A 13 -13.34 -22.02 7.75
N LEU A 14 -14.55 -21.43 7.72
CA LEU A 14 -15.25 -21.15 6.45
C LEU A 14 -14.47 -20.13 5.61
N MET A 15 -13.95 -19.08 6.23
CA MET A 15 -13.12 -18.11 5.51
C MET A 15 -11.81 -18.75 5.03
N ALA A 16 -11.17 -19.57 5.85
CA ALA A 16 -9.94 -20.28 5.46
C ALA A 16 -10.19 -21.21 4.27
N LEU A 17 -11.30 -21.96 4.28
CA LEU A 17 -11.69 -22.83 3.17
C LEU A 17 -11.96 -22.05 1.88
N LEU A 18 -12.67 -20.92 1.97
CA LEU A 18 -12.94 -20.07 0.80
C LEU A 18 -11.65 -19.43 0.25
N VAL A 19 -10.73 -18.99 1.12
CA VAL A 19 -9.44 -18.43 0.71
C VAL A 19 -8.58 -19.50 0.02
N LEU A 20 -8.53 -20.72 0.57
CA LEU A 20 -7.82 -21.84 -0.05
C LEU A 20 -8.42 -22.18 -1.42
N GLY A 21 -9.74 -22.24 -1.54
CA GLY A 21 -10.42 -22.43 -2.83
C GLY A 21 -10.12 -21.30 -3.82
N GLY A 22 -10.15 -20.05 -3.36
CA GLY A 22 -9.83 -18.88 -4.19
C GLY A 22 -8.36 -18.81 -4.63
N ILE A 23 -7.41 -19.25 -3.78
CA ILE A 23 -6.01 -19.41 -4.16
C ILE A 23 -5.88 -20.52 -5.20
N GLY A 24 -6.51 -21.68 -4.96
CA GLY A 24 -6.49 -22.80 -5.89
C GLY A 24 -6.99 -22.42 -7.28
N LEU A 25 -8.13 -21.72 -7.37
CA LEU A 25 -8.67 -21.24 -8.63
C LEU A 25 -7.73 -20.26 -9.33
N ARG A 26 -7.11 -19.30 -8.61
CA ARG A 26 -6.12 -18.37 -9.21
C ARG A 26 -4.88 -19.09 -9.73
N VAL A 27 -4.38 -20.09 -9.00
CA VAL A 27 -3.29 -20.95 -9.48
C VAL A 27 -3.70 -21.71 -10.74
N VAL A 28 -4.94 -22.24 -10.80
CA VAL A 28 -5.43 -22.89 -12.02
C VAL A 28 -5.50 -21.91 -13.19
N VAL A 29 -5.92 -20.66 -12.98
CA VAL A 29 -5.91 -19.62 -14.03
C VAL A 29 -4.49 -19.34 -14.52
N GLU A 30 -3.52 -19.15 -13.62
CA GLU A 30 -2.11 -18.89 -13.94
C GLU A 30 -1.43 -20.05 -14.69
N LEU A 31 -1.89 -21.28 -14.45
CA LEU A 31 -1.40 -22.47 -15.16
C LEU A 31 -2.16 -22.71 -16.47
N ALA A 32 -3.39 -22.20 -16.58
CA ALA A 32 -4.23 -22.36 -17.77
C ALA A 32 -3.84 -21.40 -18.88
N TYR A 33 -3.45 -20.17 -18.56
CA TYR A 33 -3.11 -19.13 -19.52
C TYR A 33 -1.77 -18.52 -19.15
N ARG A 34 -0.87 -18.44 -20.14
CA ARG A 34 0.41 -17.74 -20.00
C ARG A 34 0.66 -16.88 -21.24
N PRO A 35 1.13 -15.63 -21.07
CA PRO A 35 1.22 -14.89 -19.81
C PRO A 35 -0.16 -14.34 -19.42
N ALA A 36 -0.34 -13.02 -19.39
CA ALA A 36 -1.64 -12.40 -19.11
C ALA A 36 -2.59 -12.47 -20.31
N LEU A 37 -3.88 -12.58 -20.06
CA LEU A 37 -4.89 -12.40 -21.11
C LEU A 37 -4.94 -10.93 -21.55
N LEU A 38 -4.89 -10.71 -22.87
CA LEU A 38 -5.00 -9.39 -23.48
C LEU A 38 -6.39 -9.20 -24.09
N TYR A 39 -7.06 -8.11 -23.75
CA TYR A 39 -8.34 -7.69 -24.33
C TYR A 39 -8.15 -6.46 -25.23
N ILE A 40 -9.17 -6.11 -26.02
CA ILE A 40 -9.18 -4.93 -26.91
C ILE A 40 -8.68 -3.66 -26.20
N ASP A 41 -9.11 -3.45 -24.95
CA ASP A 41 -8.69 -2.29 -24.16
C ASP A 41 -7.27 -2.43 -23.56
N SER A 42 -6.75 -3.65 -23.42
CA SER A 42 -5.40 -3.90 -22.88
C SER A 42 -4.36 -3.21 -23.74
N PHE A 43 -4.48 -3.29 -25.07
CA PHE A 43 -3.58 -2.61 -25.99
C PHE A 43 -3.57 -1.10 -25.81
N ARG A 44 -4.73 -0.50 -25.48
CA ARG A 44 -4.81 0.95 -25.20
C ARG A 44 -4.01 1.33 -23.96
N TYR A 45 -4.07 0.50 -22.90
CA TYR A 45 -3.27 0.73 -21.70
C TYR A 45 -1.77 0.53 -21.99
N LEU A 46 -1.40 -0.50 -22.74
CA LEU A 46 -0.01 -0.80 -23.09
C LEU A 46 0.60 0.26 -24.01
N GLN A 47 -0.15 0.76 -24.99
CA GLN A 47 0.26 1.88 -25.86
C GLN A 47 0.49 3.18 -25.09
N ASN A 48 -0.30 3.41 -24.05
CA ASN A 48 -0.25 4.67 -23.30
C ASN A 48 0.80 4.67 -22.18
N LEU A 49 1.49 3.54 -21.95
CA LEU A 49 2.56 3.45 -20.97
C LEU A 49 3.70 4.43 -21.29
N GLY A 50 4.12 5.19 -20.27
CA GLY A 50 5.20 6.17 -20.39
C GLY A 50 4.79 7.50 -21.05
N VAL A 51 3.77 7.49 -21.92
CA VAL A 51 3.21 8.71 -22.53
C VAL A 51 2.20 9.38 -21.60
N PHE A 52 1.35 8.57 -20.95
CA PHE A 52 0.26 9.03 -20.08
C PHE A 52 -0.63 10.08 -20.76
N PHE A 53 -0.96 9.87 -22.04
CA PHE A 53 -1.82 10.75 -22.80
C PHE A 53 -3.25 10.72 -22.25
N PRO A 54 -3.81 11.86 -21.80
CA PRO A 54 -5.14 11.89 -21.17
C PRO A 54 -6.29 11.99 -22.17
N GLY A 55 -6.01 12.19 -23.47
CA GLY A 55 -7.02 12.38 -24.52
C GLY A 55 -7.62 11.09 -25.08
N GLY A 56 -7.22 9.92 -24.59
CA GLY A 56 -7.80 8.64 -24.96
C GLY A 56 -9.20 8.40 -24.39
N ILE A 57 -9.84 7.30 -24.83
CA ILE A 57 -11.11 6.84 -24.27
C ILE A 57 -10.93 6.45 -22.78
N ASN A 58 -9.83 5.76 -22.48
CA ASN A 58 -9.49 5.33 -21.13
C ASN A 58 -8.68 6.41 -20.39
N PRO A 59 -9.01 6.72 -19.13
CA PRO A 59 -8.16 7.52 -18.25
C PRO A 59 -6.82 6.83 -17.93
N ILE A 60 -5.81 7.62 -17.56
CA ILE A 60 -4.41 7.19 -17.38
C ILE A 60 -4.08 6.49 -16.04
N GLY A 61 -5.07 6.37 -15.14
CA GLY A 61 -4.82 6.00 -13.75
C GLY A 61 -4.38 4.55 -13.57
N TYR A 62 -4.75 3.64 -14.48
CA TYR A 62 -4.33 2.25 -14.38
C TYR A 62 -2.86 2.09 -14.73
N GLU A 63 -2.44 2.74 -15.81
CA GLU A 63 -1.05 2.86 -16.27
C GLU A 63 -0.17 3.45 -15.16
N LEU A 64 -0.64 4.53 -14.53
CA LEU A 64 0.13 5.27 -13.54
C LEU A 64 0.28 4.53 -12.21
N LEU A 65 -0.77 3.85 -11.74
CA LEU A 65 -0.85 3.35 -10.36
C LEU A 65 -0.57 1.85 -10.23
N LEU A 66 -0.75 1.06 -11.29
CA LEU A 66 -0.56 -0.38 -11.24
C LEU A 66 0.29 -0.88 -12.39
N LEU A 67 -0.15 -0.70 -13.64
CA LEU A 67 0.48 -1.37 -14.79
C LEU A 67 1.94 -0.95 -14.98
N GLY A 68 2.22 0.36 -15.08
CA GLY A 68 3.57 0.87 -15.26
C GLY A 68 4.52 0.51 -14.11
N PRO A 69 4.19 0.81 -12.84
CA PRO A 69 5.04 0.47 -11.71
C PRO A 69 5.35 -1.02 -11.58
N VAL A 70 4.43 -1.91 -11.97
CA VAL A 70 4.67 -3.36 -11.91
C VAL A 70 5.51 -3.84 -13.09
N LEU A 71 5.27 -3.32 -14.31
CA LEU A 71 6.09 -3.64 -15.49
C LEU A 71 7.54 -3.11 -15.38
N LEU A 72 7.79 -2.09 -14.56
CA LEU A 72 9.16 -1.70 -14.20
C LEU A 72 9.92 -2.77 -13.40
N LEU A 73 9.22 -3.74 -12.83
CA LEU A 73 9.77 -4.78 -11.94
C LEU A 73 9.71 -6.18 -12.55
N GLY A 74 9.00 -6.38 -13.67
CA GLY A 74 8.81 -7.68 -14.31
C GLY A 74 7.92 -7.61 -15.54
N ASP A 75 7.35 -8.76 -15.91
CA ASP A 75 6.54 -8.97 -17.11
C ASP A 75 5.03 -8.85 -16.86
N LEU A 76 4.23 -9.15 -17.89
CA LEU A 76 2.76 -9.19 -17.80
C LEU A 76 2.26 -10.25 -16.82
N GLY A 77 2.99 -11.36 -16.65
CA GLY A 77 2.71 -12.37 -15.62
C GLY A 77 2.82 -11.79 -14.20
N LEU A 78 3.83 -10.96 -13.93
CA LEU A 78 3.93 -10.27 -12.64
C LEU A 78 2.75 -9.31 -12.38
N VAL A 79 2.27 -8.62 -13.42
CA VAL A 79 1.06 -7.77 -13.32
C VAL A 79 -0.12 -8.61 -12.87
N VAL A 80 -0.37 -9.73 -13.53
CA VAL A 80 -1.43 -10.67 -13.19
C VAL A 80 -1.29 -11.22 -11.78
N LEU A 81 -0.08 -11.62 -11.36
CA LEU A 81 0.17 -12.09 -10.01
C LEU A 81 -0.19 -11.02 -8.97
N VAL A 82 0.22 -9.76 -9.19
CA VAL A 82 -0.15 -8.63 -8.32
C VAL A 82 -1.67 -8.43 -8.29
N GLN A 83 -2.33 -8.53 -9.43
CA GLN A 83 -3.80 -8.44 -9.52
C GLN A 83 -4.48 -9.57 -8.73
N HIS A 84 -4.04 -10.83 -8.87
CA HIS A 84 -4.56 -11.95 -8.08
C HIS A 84 -4.37 -11.76 -6.57
N LEU A 85 -3.21 -11.25 -6.14
CA LEU A 85 -2.94 -10.93 -4.74
C LEU A 85 -3.83 -9.78 -4.22
N LEU A 86 -4.10 -8.76 -5.05
CA LEU A 86 -5.03 -7.69 -4.72
C LEU A 86 -6.46 -8.21 -4.58
N GLY A 87 -6.91 -9.14 -5.44
CA GLY A 87 -8.20 -9.82 -5.31
C GLY A 87 -8.35 -10.56 -3.97
N LEU A 88 -7.34 -11.34 -3.59
CA LEU A 88 -7.30 -12.01 -2.28
C LEU A 88 -7.30 -11.03 -1.11
N ALA A 89 -6.49 -9.96 -1.20
CA ALA A 89 -6.44 -8.92 -0.17
C ALA A 89 -7.79 -8.21 0.00
N MET A 90 -8.50 -7.95 -1.10
CA MET A 90 -9.82 -7.34 -1.11
C MET A 90 -10.83 -8.22 -0.36
N ALA A 91 -10.85 -9.53 -0.61
CA ALA A 91 -11.70 -10.48 0.12
C ALA A 91 -11.40 -10.53 1.63
N ILE A 92 -10.12 -10.53 2.01
CA ILE A 92 -9.69 -10.49 3.42
C ILE A 92 -10.14 -9.18 4.08
N ALA A 93 -10.01 -8.06 3.38
CA ALA A 93 -10.43 -6.75 3.89
C ALA A 93 -11.95 -6.66 4.08
N ILE A 94 -12.75 -7.21 3.15
CA ILE A 94 -14.22 -7.35 3.32
C ILE A 94 -14.55 -8.14 4.57
N TYR A 95 -13.92 -9.31 4.74
CA TYR A 95 -14.12 -10.17 5.90
C TYR A 95 -13.80 -9.42 7.21
N ALA A 96 -12.63 -8.78 7.27
CA ALA A 96 -12.17 -8.03 8.43
C ALA A 96 -13.09 -6.84 8.76
N LEU A 97 -13.55 -6.10 7.76
CA LEU A 97 -14.50 -5.00 7.92
C LEU A 97 -15.81 -5.49 8.54
N LEU A 98 -16.38 -6.57 8.01
CA LEU A 98 -17.65 -7.10 8.49
C LEU A 98 -17.54 -7.64 9.92
N LEU A 99 -16.44 -8.34 10.26
CA LEU A 99 -16.18 -8.76 11.64
C LEU A 99 -16.08 -7.57 12.59
N ARG A 100 -15.39 -6.51 12.17
CA ARG A 100 -15.24 -5.29 12.95
C ARG A 100 -16.57 -4.59 13.21
N LEU A 101 -17.50 -4.69 12.27
CA LEU A 101 -18.85 -4.13 12.35
C LEU A 101 -19.86 -5.10 13.02
N GLY A 102 -19.38 -6.19 13.61
CA GLY A 102 -20.19 -7.10 14.42
C GLY A 102 -20.93 -8.18 13.63
N ALA A 103 -20.62 -8.37 12.35
CA ALA A 103 -21.18 -9.47 11.57
C ALA A 103 -20.72 -10.83 12.12
N ARG A 104 -21.59 -11.83 12.01
CA ARG A 104 -21.22 -13.21 12.34
C ARG A 104 -20.18 -13.70 11.34
N ARG A 105 -19.21 -14.50 11.80
CA ARG A 105 -18.08 -14.98 10.98
C ARG A 105 -18.52 -15.66 9.69
N TRP A 106 -19.58 -16.46 9.73
CA TRP A 106 -20.06 -17.15 8.53
C TRP A 106 -20.70 -16.17 7.54
N ILE A 107 -21.44 -15.15 8.00
CA ILE A 107 -22.01 -14.09 7.13
C ILE A 107 -20.88 -13.30 6.48
N ALA A 108 -19.86 -12.92 7.26
CA ALA A 108 -18.69 -12.21 6.76
C ALA A 108 -17.92 -13.05 5.71
N ALA A 109 -17.78 -14.36 5.94
CA ALA A 109 -17.13 -15.27 5.00
C ALA A 109 -17.92 -15.40 3.69
N LEU A 110 -19.25 -15.57 3.78
CA LEU A 110 -20.12 -15.63 2.59
C LEU A 110 -20.10 -14.32 1.79
N ALA A 111 -19.97 -13.16 2.46
CA ALA A 111 -19.86 -11.88 1.77
C ALA A 111 -18.52 -11.69 1.05
N ALA A 112 -17.45 -12.35 1.49
CA ALA A 112 -16.16 -12.35 0.81
C ALA A 112 -16.07 -13.39 -0.33
N ALA A 113 -16.97 -14.38 -0.34
CA ALA A 113 -16.95 -15.49 -1.30
C ALA A 113 -17.03 -15.06 -2.78
N PRO A 114 -17.85 -14.07 -3.19
CA PRO A 114 -17.89 -13.60 -4.58
C PRO A 114 -16.53 -13.15 -5.10
N VAL A 115 -15.75 -12.42 -4.31
CA VAL A 115 -14.40 -11.98 -4.72
C VAL A 115 -13.42 -13.16 -4.80
N LEU A 116 -13.60 -14.17 -3.95
CA LEU A 116 -12.72 -15.33 -3.91
C LEU A 116 -12.98 -16.33 -5.04
N LEU A 117 -14.25 -16.54 -5.40
CA LEU A 117 -14.69 -17.70 -6.17
C LEU A 117 -15.40 -17.39 -7.49
N ASP A 118 -15.87 -16.16 -7.73
CA ASP A 118 -16.59 -15.84 -8.97
C ASP A 118 -15.64 -15.90 -10.17
N ALA A 119 -15.95 -16.75 -11.14
CA ALA A 119 -15.11 -16.98 -12.32
C ALA A 119 -14.84 -15.71 -13.14
N TYR A 120 -15.78 -14.76 -13.18
CA TYR A 120 -15.57 -13.51 -13.91
C TYR A 120 -14.69 -12.54 -13.12
N GLN A 121 -14.71 -12.62 -11.79
CA GLN A 121 -13.74 -11.92 -10.95
C GLN A 121 -12.34 -12.53 -11.13
N LEU A 122 -12.23 -13.85 -11.21
CA LEU A 122 -10.95 -14.52 -11.48
C LEU A 122 -10.40 -14.15 -12.86
N GLN A 123 -11.26 -14.11 -13.88
CA GLN A 123 -10.86 -13.74 -15.23
C GLN A 123 -10.42 -12.28 -15.32
N ILE A 124 -11.15 -11.34 -14.69
CA ILE A 124 -10.77 -9.92 -14.74
C ILE A 124 -9.45 -9.64 -14.02
N GLU A 125 -9.09 -10.44 -13.00
CA GLU A 125 -7.79 -10.35 -12.32
C GLU A 125 -6.64 -10.83 -13.21
N HIS A 126 -6.92 -11.68 -14.19
CA HIS A 126 -5.94 -12.23 -15.11
C HIS A 126 -5.86 -11.46 -16.45
N LEU A 127 -6.78 -10.49 -16.65
CA LEU A 127 -6.78 -9.58 -17.78
C LEU A 127 -5.98 -8.29 -17.45
N ILE A 128 -5.27 -7.74 -18.43
CA ILE A 128 -4.60 -6.42 -18.29
C ILE A 128 -5.63 -5.31 -18.43
N MET A 129 -6.32 -5.01 -17.32
CA MET A 129 -7.51 -4.16 -17.29
C MET A 129 -7.65 -3.37 -15.97
N SER A 130 -8.20 -2.15 -16.06
CA SER A 130 -8.37 -1.24 -14.92
C SER A 130 -9.41 -1.66 -13.86
N ASP A 131 -10.27 -2.63 -14.19
CA ASP A 131 -11.46 -2.99 -13.41
C ASP A 131 -11.13 -3.43 -11.98
N LEU A 132 -10.08 -4.24 -11.79
CA LEU A 132 -9.69 -4.68 -10.45
C LEU A 132 -9.19 -3.52 -9.59
N LEU A 133 -8.30 -2.68 -10.13
CA LEU A 133 -7.77 -1.53 -9.40
C LEU A 133 -8.92 -0.58 -8.98
N PHE A 134 -9.89 -0.38 -9.87
CA PHE A 134 -11.09 0.38 -9.56
C PHE A 134 -11.85 -0.23 -8.37
N GLN A 135 -12.11 -1.54 -8.37
CA GLN A 135 -12.77 -2.23 -7.25
C GLN A 135 -12.01 -2.09 -5.93
N VAL A 136 -10.67 -2.20 -5.95
CA VAL A 136 -9.80 -2.00 -4.78
C VAL A 136 -9.96 -0.59 -4.22
N LEU A 137 -10.00 0.43 -5.07
CA LEU A 137 -10.21 1.83 -4.67
C LEU A 137 -11.61 2.06 -4.08
N LEU A 138 -12.65 1.41 -4.63
CA LEU A 138 -14.00 1.48 -4.05
C LEU A 138 -14.04 0.88 -2.65
N LEU A 139 -13.42 -0.29 -2.45
CA LEU A 139 -13.34 -0.90 -1.11
C LEU A 139 -12.51 -0.02 -0.16
N ALA A 140 -11.40 0.54 -0.63
CA ALA A 140 -10.57 1.46 0.17
C ALA A 140 -11.38 2.68 0.63
N ALA A 141 -12.21 3.27 -0.23
CA ALA A 141 -13.11 4.36 0.14
C ALA A 141 -14.12 3.93 1.22
N VAL A 142 -14.74 2.74 1.09
CA VAL A 142 -15.65 2.18 2.10
C VAL A 142 -14.93 1.97 3.44
N LEU A 143 -13.72 1.39 3.42
CA LEU A 143 -12.89 1.18 4.61
C LEU A 143 -12.56 2.51 5.29
N LEU A 144 -12.10 3.52 4.55
CA LEU A 144 -11.77 4.84 5.09
C LEU A 144 -12.98 5.50 5.76
N LEU A 145 -14.15 5.39 5.15
CA LEU A 145 -15.37 6.04 5.63
C LEU A 145 -16.02 5.31 6.82
N VAL A 146 -15.80 4.00 6.96
CA VAL A 146 -16.53 3.18 7.94
C VAL A 146 -15.65 2.62 9.07
N TRP A 147 -14.37 2.33 8.82
CA TRP A 147 -13.53 1.55 9.74
C TRP A 147 -13.38 2.18 11.14
N ARG A 148 -13.21 3.49 11.22
CA ARG A 148 -13.02 4.20 12.51
C ARG A 148 -14.31 4.85 13.06
N GLY A 149 -15.46 4.57 12.45
CA GLY A 149 -16.73 5.26 12.72
C GLY A 149 -16.89 6.51 11.85
N THR A 150 -17.65 7.51 12.31
CA THR A 150 -17.90 8.75 11.54
C THR A 150 -16.59 9.45 11.15
N PRO A 151 -16.33 9.66 9.84
CA PRO A 151 -15.09 10.27 9.41
C PRO A 151 -15.06 11.75 9.79
N GLY A 152 -13.95 12.20 10.38
CA GLY A 152 -13.69 13.64 10.55
C GLY A 152 -13.18 14.27 9.25
N PRO A 153 -13.07 15.61 9.17
CA PRO A 153 -12.73 16.31 7.92
C PRO A 153 -11.46 15.80 7.25
N ARG A 154 -10.38 15.56 8.01
CA ARG A 154 -9.11 15.05 7.47
C ARG A 154 -9.27 13.70 6.76
N LEU A 155 -9.97 12.75 7.39
CA LEU A 155 -10.21 11.43 6.80
C LEU A 155 -11.17 11.52 5.62
N ALA A 156 -12.13 12.44 5.69
CA ALA A 156 -13.06 12.72 4.61
C ALA A 156 -12.34 13.27 3.36
N VAL A 157 -11.34 14.16 3.51
CA VAL A 157 -10.47 14.58 2.38
C VAL A 157 -9.81 13.37 1.74
N VAL A 158 -9.19 12.48 2.54
CA VAL A 158 -8.50 11.29 2.01
C VAL A 158 -9.46 10.37 1.27
N ALA A 159 -10.67 10.16 1.81
CA ALA A 159 -11.71 9.39 1.12
C ALA A 159 -12.15 10.05 -0.20
N GLY A 160 -12.28 11.38 -0.23
CA GLY A 160 -12.56 12.15 -1.44
C GLY A 160 -11.46 12.00 -2.50
N VAL A 161 -10.19 12.06 -2.09
CA VAL A 161 -9.03 11.82 -2.97
C VAL A 161 -9.05 10.41 -3.53
N VAL A 162 -9.27 9.38 -2.71
CA VAL A 162 -9.36 7.98 -3.19
C VAL A 162 -10.51 7.80 -4.18
N LEU A 163 -11.67 8.41 -3.93
CA LEU A 163 -12.78 8.38 -4.87
C LEU A 163 -12.44 9.08 -6.18
N ALA A 164 -11.76 10.23 -6.17
CA ALA A 164 -11.33 10.90 -7.40
C ALA A 164 -10.26 10.10 -8.15
N VAL A 165 -9.35 9.45 -7.42
CA VAL A 165 -8.38 8.51 -7.99
C VAL A 165 -9.10 7.35 -8.68
N SER A 166 -10.23 6.88 -8.14
CA SER A 166 -11.04 5.85 -8.82
C SER A 166 -11.63 6.35 -10.14
N VAL A 167 -11.95 7.64 -10.29
CA VAL A 167 -12.45 8.24 -11.53
C VAL A 167 -11.38 8.30 -12.61
N ILE A 168 -10.15 8.68 -12.25
CA ILE A 168 -9.02 8.67 -13.19
C ILE A 168 -8.53 7.25 -13.52
N VAL A 169 -9.06 6.21 -12.86
CA VAL A 169 -8.88 4.81 -13.27
C VAL A 169 -10.06 4.36 -14.14
N ARG A 170 -11.31 4.72 -13.77
CA ARG A 170 -12.54 4.49 -14.55
C ARG A 170 -13.55 5.62 -14.35
N LEU A 171 -13.95 6.27 -15.45
CA LEU A 171 -14.84 7.45 -15.43
C LEU A 171 -16.21 7.18 -14.79
N VAL A 172 -16.69 5.93 -14.84
CA VAL A 172 -17.98 5.51 -14.26
C VAL A 172 -18.06 5.81 -12.75
N GLY A 173 -16.92 5.99 -12.08
CA GLY A 173 -16.83 6.37 -10.68
C GLY A 173 -17.23 7.83 -10.36
N VAL A 174 -17.44 8.71 -11.36
CA VAL A 174 -17.63 10.16 -11.12
C VAL A 174 -18.80 10.46 -10.18
N ALA A 175 -19.87 9.67 -10.25
CA ALA A 175 -21.06 9.86 -9.43
C ALA A 175 -20.90 9.33 -7.98
N LEU A 176 -19.84 8.57 -7.67
CA LEU A 176 -19.68 7.90 -6.37
C LEU A 176 -19.41 8.84 -5.19
N VAL A 177 -19.00 10.08 -5.46
CA VAL A 177 -18.88 11.12 -4.44
C VAL A 177 -20.22 11.42 -3.75
N VAL A 178 -21.33 11.27 -4.47
CA VAL A 178 -22.69 11.56 -3.96
C VAL A 178 -23.11 10.61 -2.84
N PRO A 179 -23.16 9.26 -3.02
CA PRO A 179 -23.50 8.35 -1.92
C PRO A 179 -22.51 8.44 -0.76
N ALA A 180 -21.23 8.74 -1.02
CA ALA A 180 -20.24 8.96 0.03
C ALA A 180 -20.52 10.23 0.86
N ALA A 181 -20.83 11.35 0.22
CA ALA A 181 -21.19 12.60 0.91
C ALA A 181 -22.49 12.44 1.70
N VAL A 182 -23.50 11.79 1.12
CA VAL A 182 -24.77 11.47 1.80
C VAL A 182 -24.52 10.62 3.04
N PHE A 183 -23.66 9.60 2.95
CA PHE A 183 -23.25 8.82 4.12
C PHE A 183 -22.62 9.71 5.21
N VAL A 184 -21.67 10.57 4.87
CA VAL A 184 -21.00 11.46 5.85
C VAL A 184 -22.00 12.38 6.54
N LEU A 185 -23.02 12.87 5.83
CA LEU A 185 -24.10 13.69 6.40
C LEU A 185 -25.02 12.88 7.33
N LEU A 186 -25.34 11.63 6.95
CA LEU A 186 -26.32 10.78 7.63
C LEU A 186 -25.75 9.88 8.73
N ALA A 187 -24.43 9.69 8.82
CA ALA A 187 -23.77 8.79 9.79
C ALA A 187 -23.89 9.19 11.28
N ALA A 188 -24.85 10.07 11.61
CA ALA A 188 -25.27 10.56 12.92
C ALA A 188 -25.40 9.49 14.04
N GLY A 189 -25.67 8.24 13.69
CA GLY A 189 -25.92 7.14 14.62
C GLY A 189 -24.69 6.65 15.41
N LEU A 190 -23.48 7.09 15.07
CA LEU A 190 -22.25 6.65 15.74
C LEU A 190 -21.73 7.66 16.79
N ARG A 191 -22.14 8.94 16.72
CA ARG A 191 -21.84 10.00 17.72
C ARG A 191 -22.93 11.10 17.72
N PRO A 192 -23.95 11.03 18.58
CA PRO A 192 -25.03 12.03 18.67
C PRO A 192 -24.55 13.44 19.06
N ARG A 193 -23.33 13.58 19.61
CA ARG A 193 -22.75 14.84 20.10
C ARG A 193 -22.07 15.69 19.02
N ASP A 194 -21.86 15.15 17.81
CA ASP A 194 -21.29 15.92 16.71
C ASP A 194 -22.39 16.75 16.02
N GLY A 195 -22.38 18.05 16.28
CA GLY A 195 -23.32 19.00 15.66
C GLY A 195 -23.20 19.06 14.13
N TRP A 196 -24.28 19.49 13.48
CA TRP A 196 -24.41 19.57 12.01
C TRP A 196 -23.23 20.29 11.32
N LYS A 197 -22.63 21.29 11.97
CA LYS A 197 -21.45 22.01 11.47
C LYS A 197 -20.29 21.07 11.11
N ARG A 198 -19.96 20.09 11.97
CA ARG A 198 -18.85 19.16 11.73
C ARG A 198 -19.13 18.20 10.58
N ARG A 199 -20.41 17.85 10.36
CA ARG A 199 -20.84 16.99 9.25
C ARG A 199 -20.73 17.69 7.92
N TRP A 200 -21.23 18.93 7.84
CA TRP A 200 -21.04 19.78 6.67
C TRP A 200 -19.58 20.03 6.34
N LEU A 201 -18.75 20.31 7.36
CA LEU A 201 -17.30 20.43 7.17
C LEU A 201 -16.67 19.14 6.62
N SER A 202 -17.10 17.97 7.10
CA SER A 202 -16.56 16.69 6.64
C SER A 202 -17.03 16.33 5.22
N ALA A 203 -18.31 16.58 4.91
CA ALA A 203 -18.85 16.40 3.56
C ALA A 203 -18.20 17.38 2.57
N GLY A 204 -18.04 18.64 2.96
CA GLY A 204 -17.32 19.65 2.17
C GLY A 204 -15.85 19.31 1.98
N ALA A 205 -15.18 18.77 3.00
CA ALA A 205 -13.81 18.29 2.90
C ALA A 205 -13.67 17.08 1.95
N LEU A 206 -14.63 16.15 1.98
CA LEU A 206 -14.70 15.04 1.02
C LEU A 206 -14.87 15.55 -0.41
N ALA A 207 -15.84 16.44 -0.64
CA ALA A 207 -16.06 17.04 -1.94
C ALA A 207 -14.85 17.86 -2.41
N GLY A 208 -14.21 18.61 -1.51
CA GLY A 208 -13.01 19.40 -1.82
C GLY A 208 -11.82 18.52 -2.24
N GLY A 209 -11.56 17.42 -1.51
CA GLY A 209 -10.52 16.46 -1.89
C GLY A 209 -10.81 15.78 -3.23
N PHE A 210 -12.08 15.46 -3.49
CA PHE A 210 -12.51 14.86 -4.76
C PHE A 210 -12.33 15.84 -5.93
N VAL A 211 -12.86 17.06 -5.81
CA VAL A 211 -12.79 18.09 -6.85
C VAL A 211 -11.35 18.53 -7.12
N ALA A 212 -10.50 18.65 -6.11
CA ALA A 212 -9.11 19.07 -6.29
C ALA A 212 -8.32 18.16 -7.24
N ILE A 213 -8.49 16.83 -7.10
CA ILE A 213 -7.81 15.84 -7.96
C ILE A 213 -8.37 15.88 -9.37
N LEU A 214 -9.71 15.91 -9.52
CA LEU A 214 -10.33 15.95 -10.85
C LEU A 214 -10.05 17.25 -11.58
N PHE A 215 -9.97 18.37 -10.85
CA PHE A 215 -9.56 19.65 -11.41
C PHE A 215 -8.12 19.59 -11.90
N GLY A 216 -7.19 19.05 -11.10
CA GLY A 216 -5.80 18.85 -11.53
C GLY A 216 -5.70 17.97 -12.78
N TYR A 217 -6.48 16.89 -12.84
CA TYR A 217 -6.54 16.01 -14.00
C TYR A 217 -7.15 16.70 -15.24
N ALA A 218 -8.22 17.48 -15.08
CA ALA A 218 -8.81 18.26 -16.17
C ALA A 218 -7.85 19.34 -16.70
N MET A 219 -7.05 19.95 -15.83
CA MET A 219 -5.99 20.88 -16.24
C MET A 219 -4.85 20.16 -16.97
N TYR A 220 -4.50 18.95 -16.54
CA TYR A 220 -3.54 18.10 -17.27
C TYR A 220 -4.07 17.74 -18.66
N HIS A 221 -5.35 17.37 -18.78
CA HIS A 221 -6.01 17.15 -20.06
C HIS A 221 -5.98 18.40 -20.95
N MET A 222 -6.28 19.58 -20.38
CA MET A 222 -6.23 20.85 -21.09
C MET A 222 -4.82 21.17 -21.59
N ALA A 223 -3.78 20.89 -20.80
CA ALA A 223 -2.40 21.13 -21.21
C ALA A 223 -1.98 20.28 -22.42
N TRP A 224 -2.55 19.08 -22.57
CA TRP A 224 -2.27 18.18 -23.71
C TRP A 224 -3.14 18.44 -24.93
N THR A 225 -4.45 18.68 -24.73
CA THR A 225 -5.45 18.66 -25.80
C THR A 225 -6.04 20.04 -26.12
N GLY A 226 -5.76 21.05 -25.30
CA GLY A 226 -6.33 22.39 -25.40
C GLY A 226 -7.73 22.55 -24.78
N VAL A 227 -8.39 21.48 -24.34
CA VAL A 227 -9.75 21.53 -23.77
C VAL A 227 -9.78 20.90 -22.36
N PRO A 228 -10.41 21.52 -21.35
CA PRO A 228 -10.57 20.90 -20.04
C PRO A 228 -11.64 19.80 -20.10
N ALA A 229 -11.23 18.54 -19.93
CA ALA A 229 -12.14 17.39 -19.85
C ALA A 229 -11.54 16.29 -18.99
N LEU A 230 -12.37 15.29 -18.64
CA LEU A 230 -11.89 14.05 -18.01
C LEU A 230 -11.67 12.93 -19.04
N SER A 231 -12.24 13.05 -20.24
CA SER A 231 -12.06 12.18 -21.40
C SER A 231 -12.70 12.81 -22.64
N THR A 232 -12.29 12.36 -23.82
CA THR A 232 -12.80 12.76 -25.14
C THR A 232 -14.04 11.99 -25.59
N SER A 233 -14.39 10.87 -24.95
CA SER A 233 -15.39 9.91 -25.46
C SER A 233 -16.85 10.17 -25.05
N THR A 234 -17.12 11.15 -24.18
CA THR A 234 -18.44 11.34 -23.55
C THR A 234 -19.61 11.56 -24.54
N GLY A 235 -19.37 12.19 -25.69
CA GLY A 235 -20.41 12.45 -26.70
C GLY A 235 -20.91 11.19 -27.41
N SER A 236 -19.98 10.34 -27.86
CA SER A 236 -20.28 9.09 -28.59
C SER A 236 -21.05 8.07 -27.76
N ILE A 237 -20.72 7.94 -26.46
CA ILE A 237 -21.39 6.98 -25.57
C ILE A 237 -22.85 7.40 -25.30
N LEU A 238 -23.07 8.69 -25.04
CA LEU A 238 -24.42 9.22 -24.82
C LEU A 238 -25.27 9.11 -26.09
N TYR A 239 -24.64 9.28 -27.26
CA TYR A 239 -25.26 9.05 -28.55
C TYR A 239 -25.73 7.60 -28.70
N GLY A 240 -24.89 6.60 -28.45
CA GLY A 240 -25.29 5.19 -28.58
C GLY A 240 -26.52 4.83 -27.75
N ARG A 241 -26.59 5.33 -26.50
CA ARG A 241 -27.77 5.14 -25.62
C ARG A 241 -29.05 5.76 -26.18
N THR A 242 -28.94 6.91 -26.85
CA THR A 242 -30.10 7.63 -27.39
C THR A 242 -30.50 7.15 -28.78
N ALA A 243 -29.54 6.75 -29.61
CA ALA A 243 -29.73 6.22 -30.97
C ALA A 243 -30.69 5.02 -30.99
N VAL A 244 -30.57 4.10 -30.00
CA VAL A 244 -31.41 2.90 -29.90
C VAL A 244 -32.87 3.16 -29.49
N VAL A 245 -33.20 4.38 -29.08
CA VAL A 245 -34.56 4.78 -28.68
C VAL A 245 -35.12 5.98 -29.45
N ALA A 246 -34.29 6.75 -30.15
CA ALA A 246 -34.69 8.03 -30.75
C ALA A 246 -35.77 7.88 -31.85
N GLU A 247 -36.94 8.45 -31.59
CA GLU A 247 -37.99 8.64 -32.60
C GLU A 247 -37.75 9.93 -33.40
N CYS A 248 -36.90 9.88 -34.41
CA CYS A 248 -36.42 11.08 -35.11
C CYS A 248 -37.50 11.90 -35.82
N ALA A 249 -38.62 11.28 -36.20
CA ALA A 249 -39.77 11.99 -36.79
C ALA A 249 -40.47 12.92 -35.79
N GLU A 250 -40.33 12.66 -34.48
CA GLU A 250 -40.92 13.46 -33.40
C GLU A 250 -39.95 14.53 -32.87
N LEU A 251 -38.72 14.56 -33.38
CA LEU A 251 -37.67 15.47 -32.95
C LEU A 251 -37.50 16.60 -33.95
N ASP A 252 -37.50 17.83 -33.45
CA ASP A 252 -37.10 19.01 -34.20
C ASP A 252 -35.56 19.03 -34.37
N LEU A 253 -35.07 18.24 -35.33
CA LEU A 253 -33.64 18.04 -35.61
C LEU A 253 -33.14 19.08 -36.62
N THR A 254 -31.92 19.58 -36.40
CA THR A 254 -31.21 20.36 -37.44
C THR A 254 -30.79 19.43 -38.59
N PRO A 255 -30.49 19.96 -39.79
CA PRO A 255 -30.00 19.15 -40.91
C PRO A 255 -28.78 18.30 -40.55
N GLU A 256 -27.88 18.82 -39.71
CA GLU A 256 -26.70 18.11 -39.22
C GLU A 256 -27.08 16.97 -38.26
N GLN A 257 -28.03 17.22 -37.35
CA GLN A 257 -28.53 16.20 -36.44
C GLN A 257 -29.30 15.10 -37.16
N GLN A 258 -29.99 15.44 -38.24
CA GLN A 258 -30.74 14.48 -39.05
C GLN A 258 -29.80 13.48 -39.74
N ARG A 259 -28.59 13.90 -40.13
CA ARG A 259 -27.54 13.02 -40.69
C ARG A 259 -26.98 12.01 -39.69
N VAL A 260 -27.06 12.28 -38.39
CA VAL A 260 -26.64 11.35 -37.33
C VAL A 260 -27.81 10.59 -36.72
N CYS A 261 -29.05 10.84 -37.12
CA CYS A 261 -30.15 9.96 -36.76
C CYS A 261 -30.02 8.62 -37.51
N PRO A 262 -30.10 7.47 -36.84
CA PRO A 262 -30.11 6.19 -37.55
C PRO A 262 -31.38 6.00 -38.37
N ASP A 263 -31.25 5.47 -39.59
CA ASP A 263 -32.38 5.25 -40.50
C ASP A 263 -33.14 3.95 -40.19
N GLU A 264 -32.52 3.00 -39.47
CA GLU A 264 -33.16 1.71 -39.23
C GLU A 264 -34.37 1.85 -38.29
N PRO A 265 -35.37 0.96 -38.36
CA PRO A 265 -36.44 0.93 -37.36
C PRO A 265 -35.93 0.63 -35.95
N ILE A 266 -36.53 1.23 -34.92
CA ILE A 266 -36.13 1.04 -33.50
C ILE A 266 -35.93 -0.43 -33.08
N PRO A 267 -36.77 -1.41 -33.48
CA PRO A 267 -36.51 -2.81 -33.17
C PRO A 267 -35.16 -3.32 -33.69
N GLN A 268 -34.77 -2.92 -34.91
CA GLN A 268 -33.46 -3.26 -35.48
C GLN A 268 -32.34 -2.56 -34.72
N ARG A 269 -32.51 -1.29 -34.34
CA ARG A 269 -31.51 -0.56 -33.53
C ARG A 269 -31.25 -1.25 -32.20
N LYS A 270 -32.30 -1.76 -31.55
CA LYS A 270 -32.19 -2.53 -30.30
C LYS A 270 -31.48 -3.87 -30.49
N LEU A 271 -31.57 -4.49 -31.67
CA LEU A 271 -30.81 -5.69 -32.01
C LEU A 271 -29.33 -5.37 -32.27
N ASN A 272 -29.05 -4.26 -32.96
CA ASN A 272 -27.70 -3.77 -33.20
C ASN A 272 -26.98 -3.42 -31.88
N GLY A 273 -27.70 -2.80 -30.95
CA GLY A 273 -27.20 -2.52 -29.60
C GLY A 273 -26.43 -1.21 -29.47
N ILE A 274 -26.10 -0.84 -28.23
CA ILE A 274 -25.41 0.42 -27.94
C ILE A 274 -23.96 0.39 -28.47
N ASP A 275 -23.21 -0.70 -28.23
CA ASP A 275 -21.83 -0.93 -28.71
C ASP A 275 -21.67 -0.61 -30.19
N TYR A 276 -22.65 -1.04 -31.01
CA TYR A 276 -22.68 -0.77 -32.44
C TYR A 276 -22.71 0.73 -32.75
N TYR A 277 -23.63 1.47 -32.12
CA TYR A 277 -23.76 2.91 -32.34
C TYR A 277 -22.62 3.75 -31.76
N VAL A 278 -21.84 3.20 -30.82
CA VAL A 278 -20.67 3.87 -30.25
C VAL A 278 -19.42 3.65 -31.09
N HIS A 279 -19.20 2.42 -31.61
CA HIS A 279 -17.92 2.03 -32.19
C HIS A 279 -17.94 1.76 -33.69
N TYR A 280 -19.07 1.33 -34.24
CA TYR A 280 -19.16 0.83 -35.60
C TYR A 280 -20.06 1.69 -36.49
N PHE A 281 -20.97 2.48 -35.90
CA PHE A 281 -21.86 3.36 -36.63
C PHE A 281 -21.13 4.62 -37.08
N HIS A 282 -20.34 4.47 -38.13
CA HIS A 282 -20.00 5.54 -39.05
C HIS A 282 -20.95 5.32 -40.21
N ASN A 283 -21.96 6.17 -40.35
CA ASN A 283 -22.77 6.13 -41.56
C ASN A 283 -21.85 6.59 -42.71
N GLU A 284 -21.17 5.65 -43.38
CA GLU A 284 -20.15 5.93 -44.40
C GLU A 284 -20.69 6.86 -45.48
N ASP A 285 -21.94 6.64 -45.92
CA ASP A 285 -22.66 7.48 -46.89
C ASP A 285 -22.90 8.93 -46.37
N ASN A 286 -23.00 9.14 -45.06
CA ASN A 286 -23.17 10.47 -44.46
C ASN A 286 -21.83 11.11 -44.06
N VAL A 287 -20.80 10.34 -43.72
CA VAL A 287 -19.46 10.87 -43.36
C VAL A 287 -18.73 11.39 -44.59
N GLU A 288 -18.86 10.73 -45.75
CA GLU A 288 -18.29 11.21 -47.01
C GLU A 288 -19.00 12.46 -47.57
N ALA A 289 -20.25 12.72 -47.17
CA ALA A 289 -21.05 13.88 -47.58
C ALA A 289 -20.88 15.11 -46.66
N LEU A 290 -20.06 15.01 -45.61
CA LEU A 290 -19.86 16.06 -44.61
C LEU A 290 -18.59 16.88 -44.89
N PRO A 291 -18.59 18.20 -44.60
CA PRO A 291 -17.40 19.04 -44.72
C PRO A 291 -16.21 18.48 -43.90
N GLU A 292 -14.97 18.67 -44.37
CA GLU A 292 -13.75 18.21 -43.68
C GLU A 292 -13.60 18.75 -42.24
N ASP A 293 -14.26 19.86 -41.91
CA ASP A 293 -14.25 20.50 -40.58
C ASP A 293 -15.45 20.10 -39.69
N PHE A 294 -16.25 19.11 -40.10
CA PHE A 294 -17.45 18.72 -39.37
C PHE A 294 -17.15 18.01 -38.05
N ASN A 295 -17.52 18.63 -36.92
CA ASN A 295 -17.32 18.05 -35.59
C ASN A 295 -18.41 17.03 -35.23
N TYR A 296 -18.21 15.79 -35.68
CA TYR A 296 -19.15 14.68 -35.52
C TYR A 296 -19.54 14.42 -34.05
N SER A 297 -18.56 14.43 -33.14
CA SER A 297 -18.78 14.22 -31.70
C SER A 297 -19.67 15.30 -31.07
N ALA A 298 -19.49 16.57 -31.48
CA ALA A 298 -20.32 17.66 -31.00
C ALA A 298 -21.78 17.53 -31.46
N VAL A 299 -21.99 17.10 -32.71
CA VAL A 299 -23.33 16.88 -33.27
C VAL A 299 -24.00 15.67 -32.63
N GLN A 300 -23.29 14.56 -32.45
CA GLN A 300 -23.75 13.39 -31.69
C GLN A 300 -24.20 13.76 -30.26
N HIS A 301 -23.39 14.56 -29.56
CA HIS A 301 -23.74 15.04 -28.22
C HIS A 301 -25.00 15.93 -28.24
N SER A 302 -25.08 16.86 -29.19
CA SER A 302 -26.24 17.74 -29.36
C SER A 302 -27.53 16.96 -29.66
N PHE A 303 -27.45 15.98 -30.57
CA PHE A 303 -28.54 15.05 -30.88
C PHE A 303 -28.96 14.26 -29.63
N ALA A 304 -28.01 13.67 -28.92
CA ALA A 304 -28.30 12.87 -27.73
C ALA A 304 -29.01 13.70 -26.65
N MET A 305 -28.57 14.95 -26.43
CA MET A 305 -29.26 15.87 -25.52
C MET A 305 -30.69 16.21 -25.99
N LYS A 306 -30.92 16.38 -27.30
CA LYS A 306 -32.27 16.60 -27.84
C LYS A 306 -33.18 15.40 -27.56
N VAL A 307 -32.69 14.17 -27.78
CA VAL A 307 -33.44 12.93 -27.47
C VAL A 307 -33.75 12.85 -25.98
N ILE A 308 -32.77 13.07 -25.09
CA ILE A 308 -32.97 12.99 -23.63
C ILE A 308 -34.03 13.98 -23.15
N LEU A 309 -34.05 15.20 -23.69
CA LEU A 309 -34.99 16.24 -23.28
C LEU A 309 -36.43 15.99 -23.79
N ASN A 310 -36.59 15.36 -24.96
CA ASN A 310 -37.90 15.16 -25.58
C ASN A 310 -38.48 13.75 -25.33
N GLN A 311 -37.64 12.74 -25.14
CA GLN A 311 -38.00 11.32 -24.92
C GLN A 311 -37.38 10.76 -23.62
N PRO A 312 -37.54 11.43 -22.46
CA PRO A 312 -36.84 11.04 -21.23
C PRO A 312 -37.28 9.68 -20.70
N LEU A 313 -38.55 9.30 -20.88
CA LEU A 313 -39.09 8.05 -20.36
C LEU A 313 -38.53 6.83 -21.10
N ASP A 314 -38.31 6.94 -22.41
CA ASP A 314 -37.73 5.86 -23.22
C ASP A 314 -36.26 5.62 -22.87
N VAL A 315 -35.50 6.71 -22.69
CA VAL A 315 -34.12 6.64 -22.21
C VAL A 315 -34.07 6.00 -20.82
N ILE A 316 -34.85 6.50 -19.85
CA ILE A 316 -34.91 5.96 -18.49
C ILE A 316 -35.36 4.48 -18.51
N GLY A 317 -36.34 4.13 -19.33
CA GLY A 317 -36.80 2.75 -19.50
C GLY A 317 -35.72 1.83 -20.07
N GLY A 318 -34.86 2.33 -20.95
CA GLY A 318 -33.64 1.64 -21.38
C GLY A 318 -32.67 1.39 -20.22
N VAL A 319 -32.34 2.45 -19.46
CA VAL A 319 -31.44 2.38 -18.29
C VAL A 319 -31.94 1.40 -17.24
N LEU A 320 -33.22 1.43 -16.89
CA LEU A 320 -33.78 0.54 -15.88
C LEU A 320 -33.79 -0.93 -16.33
N ARG A 321 -34.06 -1.20 -17.61
CA ARG A 321 -33.96 -2.56 -18.16
C ARG A 321 -32.54 -3.09 -18.09
N ASP A 322 -31.57 -2.28 -18.50
CA ASP A 322 -30.16 -2.63 -18.45
C ASP A 322 -29.64 -2.82 -17.02
N PHE A 323 -30.06 -1.96 -16.10
CA PHE A 323 -29.76 -2.13 -14.67
C PHE A 323 -30.35 -3.44 -14.11
N ALA A 324 -31.58 -3.78 -14.50
CA ALA A 324 -32.26 -5.00 -14.04
C ALA A 324 -31.58 -6.29 -14.53
N LYS A 325 -30.96 -6.28 -15.74
CA LYS A 325 -30.22 -7.44 -16.28
C LYS A 325 -29.14 -7.94 -15.33
N GLY A 326 -28.46 -7.03 -14.61
CA GLY A 326 -27.41 -7.39 -13.64
C GLY A 326 -27.91 -8.27 -12.47
N PHE A 327 -29.22 -8.36 -12.27
CA PHE A 327 -29.85 -9.16 -11.21
C PHE A 327 -30.53 -10.44 -11.71
N ALA A 328 -30.31 -10.81 -12.98
CA ALA A 328 -30.81 -12.07 -13.55
C ALA A 328 -30.20 -13.30 -12.82
N PRO A 329 -30.93 -14.44 -12.75
CA PRO A 329 -30.46 -15.64 -12.05
C PRO A 329 -29.21 -16.24 -12.73
N THR A 330 -29.16 -16.14 -14.04
CA THR A 330 -28.08 -16.61 -14.90
C THR A 330 -27.54 -15.47 -15.74
N ARG A 331 -26.24 -15.47 -16.02
CA ARG A 331 -25.65 -14.48 -16.93
C ARG A 331 -25.98 -14.91 -18.36
N THR A 332 -26.96 -14.26 -18.96
CA THR A 332 -27.39 -14.51 -20.35
C THR A 332 -27.05 -13.33 -21.22
N GLN A 333 -26.84 -13.59 -22.51
CA GLN A 333 -26.69 -12.55 -23.52
C GLN A 333 -28.07 -12.18 -24.08
N SER A 334 -28.42 -10.90 -24.05
CA SER A 334 -29.58 -10.38 -24.78
C SER A 334 -29.13 -9.82 -26.13
N PRO A 335 -30.01 -9.76 -27.15
CA PRO A 335 -29.71 -9.03 -28.38
C PRO A 335 -29.31 -7.58 -28.08
N GLY A 336 -28.27 -7.10 -28.77
CA GLY A 336 -27.72 -5.75 -28.57
C GLY A 336 -26.82 -5.57 -27.35
N ASP A 337 -26.62 -6.61 -26.51
CA ASP A 337 -25.64 -6.56 -25.43
C ASP A 337 -24.22 -6.85 -25.97
N VAL A 338 -23.21 -6.26 -25.33
CA VAL A 338 -21.80 -6.64 -25.55
C VAL A 338 -21.67 -8.16 -25.35
N PRO A 339 -21.05 -8.90 -26.29
CA PRO A 339 -21.01 -10.36 -26.24
C PRO A 339 -20.46 -10.90 -24.92
N LEU A 340 -21.21 -11.78 -24.27
CA LEU A 340 -20.84 -12.37 -22.97
C LEU A 340 -19.57 -13.23 -23.10
N SER A 341 -19.34 -13.84 -24.26
CA SER A 341 -18.15 -14.63 -24.54
C SER A 341 -16.85 -13.86 -24.35
N ARG A 342 -16.83 -12.53 -24.56
CA ARG A 342 -15.66 -11.67 -24.30
C ARG A 342 -15.19 -11.70 -22.84
N TRP A 343 -16.09 -12.08 -21.93
CA TRP A 343 -15.86 -12.15 -20.49
C TRP A 343 -15.97 -13.59 -19.98
N GLN A 344 -15.76 -14.58 -20.84
CA GLN A 344 -15.71 -15.98 -20.46
C GLN A 344 -14.34 -16.55 -20.79
N PHE A 345 -13.85 -17.48 -19.96
CA PHE A 345 -12.65 -18.26 -20.21
C PHE A 345 -12.82 -19.03 -21.53
N GLN A 346 -11.81 -18.91 -22.41
CA GLN A 346 -11.77 -19.58 -23.70
C GLN A 346 -10.86 -20.81 -23.62
N THR A 347 -11.16 -21.86 -24.37
CA THR A 347 -10.29 -23.06 -24.40
C THR A 347 -9.01 -22.84 -25.19
N GLU A 348 -8.92 -21.73 -25.92
CA GLU A 348 -7.78 -21.27 -26.70
C GLU A 348 -7.43 -19.84 -26.26
N TYR A 349 -6.24 -19.35 -26.64
CA TYR A 349 -5.84 -17.99 -26.32
C TYR A 349 -6.75 -17.00 -27.08
N PRO A 350 -7.52 -16.15 -26.39
CA PRO A 350 -8.48 -15.28 -27.05
C PRO A 350 -7.76 -14.16 -27.81
N MET A 351 -7.85 -14.19 -29.14
CA MET A 351 -7.35 -13.13 -30.00
C MET A 351 -8.45 -12.11 -30.26
N TYR A 352 -8.28 -10.91 -29.71
CA TYR A 352 -9.19 -9.77 -29.93
C TYR A 352 -8.64 -8.72 -30.90
N ASP A 353 -7.47 -8.98 -31.45
CA ASP A 353 -6.80 -8.19 -32.48
C ASP A 353 -6.02 -9.16 -33.38
N ASP A 354 -5.39 -8.63 -34.43
CA ASP A 354 -4.61 -9.45 -35.34
C ASP A 354 -3.46 -10.18 -34.60
N PRO A 355 -3.19 -11.47 -34.89
CA PRO A 355 -2.19 -12.24 -34.15
C PRO A 355 -0.79 -11.61 -34.13
N TRP A 356 -0.37 -10.96 -35.23
CA TRP A 356 0.93 -10.28 -35.30
C TRP A 356 1.02 -9.13 -34.29
N TYR A 357 -0.08 -8.40 -34.09
CA TYR A 357 -0.15 -7.27 -33.19
C TYR A 357 -0.15 -7.71 -31.73
N VAL A 358 -0.87 -8.81 -31.42
CA VAL A 358 -0.82 -9.41 -30.08
C VAL A 358 0.60 -9.88 -29.73
N VAL A 359 1.26 -10.58 -30.66
CA VAL A 359 2.63 -11.06 -30.47
C VAL A 359 3.61 -9.90 -30.27
N GLU A 360 3.49 -8.80 -31.02
CA GLU A 360 4.34 -7.61 -30.85
C GLU A 360 4.31 -7.07 -29.41
N TRP A 361 3.13 -6.99 -28.79
CA TRP A 361 3.02 -6.56 -27.39
C TRP A 361 3.57 -7.57 -26.39
N LEU A 362 3.44 -8.86 -26.68
CA LEU A 362 4.04 -9.92 -25.89
C LEU A 362 5.57 -9.92 -26.02
N GLU A 363 6.14 -9.60 -27.18
CA GLU A 363 7.59 -9.44 -27.36
C GLU A 363 8.13 -8.24 -26.58
N LEU A 364 7.34 -7.17 -26.47
CA LEU A 364 7.75 -5.95 -25.80
C LEU A 364 7.75 -6.08 -24.25
N TYR A 365 6.81 -6.84 -23.69
CA TYR A 365 6.58 -6.90 -22.25
C TYR A 365 6.67 -8.31 -21.65
N ASP A 366 7.00 -9.30 -22.47
CA ASP A 366 7.14 -10.71 -22.09
C ASP A 366 8.12 -11.43 -23.07
N ASP A 367 7.94 -12.72 -23.33
CA ASP A 367 8.81 -13.52 -24.22
C ASP A 367 8.32 -13.65 -25.68
N GLY A 368 7.24 -12.96 -26.06
CA GLY A 368 6.65 -13.02 -27.40
C GLY A 368 5.80 -14.27 -27.68
N THR A 369 5.60 -15.14 -26.70
CA THR A 369 4.80 -16.37 -26.84
C THR A 369 3.54 -16.32 -25.99
N TYR A 370 2.56 -17.15 -26.36
CA TYR A 370 1.36 -17.38 -25.56
C TYR A 370 1.04 -18.88 -25.57
N GLU A 371 0.65 -19.38 -24.41
CA GLU A 371 0.31 -20.79 -24.22
C GLU A 371 -1.01 -20.93 -23.46
N VAL A 372 -1.82 -21.90 -23.86
CA VAL A 372 -3.03 -22.28 -23.14
C VAL A 372 -3.02 -23.76 -22.85
N ASN A 373 -3.17 -24.12 -21.58
CA ASN A 373 -3.45 -25.50 -21.20
C ASN A 373 -4.95 -25.77 -21.37
N GLU A 374 -5.30 -26.44 -22.46
CA GLU A 374 -6.70 -26.68 -22.86
C GLU A 374 -7.52 -27.40 -21.77
N ASP A 375 -6.92 -28.34 -21.02
CA ASP A 375 -7.62 -29.07 -19.95
C ASP A 375 -7.99 -28.15 -18.78
N LEU A 376 -7.04 -27.33 -18.32
CA LEU A 376 -7.28 -26.38 -17.23
C LEU A 376 -8.20 -25.23 -17.68
N ALA A 377 -8.02 -24.73 -18.91
CA ALA A 377 -8.90 -23.74 -19.51
C ALA A 377 -10.33 -24.28 -19.68
N GLY A 378 -10.47 -25.53 -20.11
CA GLY A 378 -11.73 -26.26 -20.21
C GLY A 378 -12.41 -26.43 -18.85
N PHE A 379 -11.65 -26.76 -17.80
CA PHE A 379 -12.16 -26.78 -16.43
C PHE A 379 -12.68 -25.40 -15.99
N LEU A 380 -11.91 -24.32 -16.22
CA LEU A 380 -12.31 -22.96 -15.84
C LEU A 380 -13.55 -22.50 -16.60
N ARG A 381 -13.63 -22.80 -17.89
CA ARG A 381 -14.82 -22.52 -18.72
C ARG A 381 -16.03 -23.31 -18.23
N ALA A 382 -15.87 -24.60 -17.93
CA ALA A 382 -16.95 -25.42 -17.38
C ALA A 382 -17.41 -24.90 -16.02
N TYR A 383 -16.47 -24.54 -15.13
CA TYR A 383 -16.76 -23.89 -13.84
C TYR A 383 -17.56 -22.61 -14.05
N GLN A 384 -17.11 -21.72 -14.95
CA GLN A 384 -17.79 -20.45 -15.24
C GLN A 384 -19.19 -20.62 -15.83
N LEU A 385 -19.42 -21.63 -16.68
CA LEU A 385 -20.73 -21.84 -17.32
C LEU A 385 -21.73 -22.57 -16.41
N HIS A 386 -21.26 -23.43 -15.50
CA HIS A 386 -22.11 -24.31 -14.68
C HIS A 386 -22.23 -23.87 -13.22
N GLY A 387 -22.16 -22.57 -12.95
CA GLY A 387 -22.49 -21.99 -11.64
C GLY A 387 -21.31 -21.55 -10.78
N GLY A 388 -20.09 -21.54 -11.32
CA GLY A 388 -18.90 -20.94 -10.71
C GLY A 388 -18.91 -19.40 -10.71
N TYR A 389 -20.09 -18.78 -10.64
CA TYR A 389 -20.27 -17.34 -10.56
C TYR A 389 -21.38 -17.00 -9.57
N THR A 390 -21.36 -15.78 -9.06
CA THR A 390 -22.36 -15.26 -8.14
C THR A 390 -23.60 -14.87 -8.92
N SER A 391 -24.73 -15.51 -8.60
CA SER A 391 -26.01 -15.23 -9.26
C SER A 391 -26.49 -13.79 -9.00
N GLY A 392 -27.00 -13.13 -10.03
CA GLY A 392 -27.55 -11.78 -9.93
C GLY A 392 -28.77 -11.72 -9.00
N THR A 393 -29.57 -12.79 -8.91
CA THR A 393 -30.71 -12.84 -7.97
C THR A 393 -30.26 -12.85 -6.51
N LEU A 394 -29.12 -13.48 -6.21
CA LEU A 394 -28.53 -13.46 -4.88
C LEU A 394 -28.02 -12.05 -4.53
N LEU A 395 -27.38 -11.37 -5.48
CA LEU A 395 -26.98 -9.96 -5.32
C LEU A 395 -28.21 -9.06 -5.14
N GLY A 396 -29.26 -9.26 -5.93
CA GLY A 396 -30.52 -8.52 -5.81
C GLY A 396 -31.17 -8.72 -4.45
N ALA A 397 -31.23 -9.95 -3.96
CA ALA A 397 -31.72 -10.26 -2.62
C ALA A 397 -30.87 -9.60 -1.52
N ALA A 398 -29.54 -9.63 -1.65
CA ALA A 398 -28.64 -8.94 -0.72
C ALA A 398 -28.86 -7.41 -0.72
N LEU A 399 -29.10 -6.81 -1.88
CA LEU A 399 -29.41 -5.39 -2.01
C LEU A 399 -30.78 -5.04 -1.41
N LEU A 400 -31.80 -5.88 -1.60
CA LEU A 400 -33.12 -5.71 -0.97
C LEU A 400 -33.03 -5.80 0.56
N VAL A 401 -32.24 -6.74 1.08
CA VAL A 401 -31.95 -6.87 2.51
C VAL A 401 -31.24 -5.63 3.06
N ALA A 402 -30.28 -5.08 2.32
CA ALA A 402 -29.63 -3.82 2.66
C ALA A 402 -30.64 -2.65 2.67
N GLY A 403 -31.49 -2.56 1.65
CA GLY A 403 -32.55 -1.55 1.56
C GLY A 403 -33.53 -1.60 2.72
N ALA A 404 -34.00 -2.79 3.09
CA ALA A 404 -34.87 -3.00 4.25
C ALA A 404 -34.20 -2.54 5.56
N ALA A 405 -32.91 -2.83 5.73
CA ALA A 405 -32.15 -2.36 6.88
C ALA A 405 -31.98 -0.83 6.90
N VAL A 406 -31.70 -0.21 5.75
CA VAL A 406 -31.62 1.26 5.58
C VAL A 406 -32.95 1.93 5.96
N LEU A 407 -34.08 1.37 5.53
CA LEU A 407 -35.44 1.83 5.90
C LEU A 407 -35.77 1.59 7.38
N GLY A 408 -34.93 0.86 8.11
CA GLY A 408 -35.06 0.63 9.54
C GLY A 408 -36.06 -0.48 9.89
N LEU A 409 -36.21 -1.48 9.02
CA LEU A 409 -37.05 -2.64 9.30
C LEU A 409 -36.52 -3.44 10.51
N GLY A 410 -37.44 -3.89 11.37
CA GLY A 410 -37.11 -4.71 12.55
C GLY A 410 -36.13 -4.02 13.52
N ARG A 411 -35.05 -4.73 13.87
CA ARG A 411 -34.03 -4.22 14.80
C ARG A 411 -33.08 -3.20 14.17
N ALA A 412 -33.08 -3.06 12.84
CA ALA A 412 -32.17 -2.16 12.15
C ALA A 412 -32.34 -0.70 12.58
N ARG A 413 -33.57 -0.27 12.92
CA ARG A 413 -33.86 1.08 13.45
C ARG A 413 -33.01 1.47 14.66
N ARG A 414 -32.66 0.51 15.51
CA ARG A 414 -31.90 0.70 16.76
C ARG A 414 -30.46 0.18 16.69
N SER A 415 -30.02 -0.31 15.53
CA SER A 415 -28.72 -0.98 15.37
C SER A 415 -27.52 -0.03 15.26
N GLY A 416 -27.74 1.23 14.89
CA GLY A 416 -26.66 2.16 14.53
C GLY A 416 -25.99 1.87 13.17
N LEU A 417 -26.35 0.78 12.49
CA LEU A 417 -25.71 0.34 11.23
C LEU A 417 -26.42 0.85 9.95
N ARG A 418 -27.53 1.59 10.06
CA ARG A 418 -28.31 2.03 8.90
C ARG A 418 -27.51 2.86 7.89
N ALA A 419 -26.84 3.90 8.38
CA ALA A 419 -25.98 4.72 7.52
C ALA A 419 -24.79 3.91 6.98
N VAL A 420 -24.21 3.03 7.82
CA VAL A 420 -23.09 2.17 7.41
C VAL A 420 -23.49 1.19 6.30
N CYS A 421 -24.72 0.69 6.33
CA CYS A 421 -25.30 -0.14 5.27
C CYS A 421 -25.62 0.67 4.00
N LEU A 422 -26.03 1.93 4.15
CA LEU A 422 -26.36 2.82 3.04
C LEU A 422 -25.15 3.11 2.15
N LEU A 423 -23.94 3.24 2.71
CA LEU A 423 -22.76 3.56 1.91
C LEU A 423 -22.45 2.53 0.80
N PRO A 424 -22.14 1.26 1.11
CA PRO A 424 -21.85 0.28 0.07
C PRO A 424 -23.07 -0.01 -0.84
N ALA A 425 -24.30 0.03 -0.30
CA ALA A 425 -25.51 -0.12 -1.12
C ALA A 425 -25.68 1.03 -2.11
N GLY A 426 -25.52 2.28 -1.65
CA GLY A 426 -25.61 3.48 -2.46
C GLY A 426 -24.51 3.53 -3.51
N MET A 427 -23.26 3.22 -3.15
CA MET A 427 -22.16 3.12 -4.10
C MET A 427 -22.41 2.03 -5.16
N ALA A 428 -22.93 0.86 -4.77
CA ALA A 428 -23.27 -0.21 -5.72
C ALA A 428 -24.37 0.23 -6.70
N VAL A 429 -25.48 0.77 -6.18
CA VAL A 429 -26.57 1.26 -7.03
C VAL A 429 -26.09 2.36 -7.97
N THR A 430 -25.32 3.32 -7.46
CA THR A 430 -24.78 4.42 -8.27
C THR A 430 -23.86 3.91 -9.38
N VAL A 431 -22.84 3.09 -9.08
CA VAL A 431 -21.90 2.64 -10.13
C VAL A 431 -22.58 1.75 -11.17
N LEU A 432 -23.48 0.85 -10.75
CA LEU A 432 -24.21 -0.03 -11.67
C LEU A 432 -25.24 0.74 -12.49
N ALA A 433 -25.90 1.75 -11.93
CA ALA A 433 -26.82 2.62 -12.66
C ALA A 433 -26.09 3.55 -13.63
N THR A 434 -24.91 4.08 -13.25
CA THR A 434 -24.07 4.87 -14.17
C THR A 434 -23.56 4.00 -15.31
N ALA A 435 -23.09 2.78 -15.03
CA ALA A 435 -22.71 1.83 -16.07
C ALA A 435 -23.89 1.53 -16.99
N ALA A 436 -25.05 1.16 -16.42
CA ALA A 436 -26.25 0.92 -17.20
C ALA A 436 -26.63 2.15 -18.02
N ALA A 437 -26.55 3.38 -17.48
CA ALA A 437 -26.89 4.59 -18.21
C ALA A 437 -26.08 4.76 -19.51
N LEU A 438 -24.82 4.33 -19.49
CA LEU A 438 -23.92 4.34 -20.65
C LEU A 438 -24.18 3.12 -21.54
N GLU A 439 -23.89 1.92 -21.06
CA GLU A 439 -24.03 0.65 -21.77
C GLU A 439 -24.06 -0.54 -20.79
N PHE A 440 -24.91 -1.52 -21.06
CA PHE A 440 -24.85 -2.78 -20.33
C PHE A 440 -23.75 -3.70 -20.83
N SER A 441 -22.85 -4.07 -19.92
CA SER A 441 -21.93 -5.19 -20.09
C SER A 441 -21.81 -5.94 -18.77
N TRP A 442 -21.70 -7.27 -18.82
CA TRP A 442 -21.48 -8.11 -17.64
C TRP A 442 -20.18 -7.77 -16.90
N ARG A 443 -19.17 -7.25 -17.61
CA ARG A 443 -17.95 -6.69 -17.02
C ARG A 443 -18.25 -5.51 -16.10
N TYR A 444 -19.16 -4.61 -16.49
CA TYR A 444 -19.47 -3.42 -15.68
C TYR A 444 -20.30 -3.75 -14.43
N GLN A 445 -20.77 -5.00 -14.29
CA GLN A 445 -21.46 -5.47 -13.09
C GLN A 445 -20.50 -5.93 -11.98
N LEU A 446 -19.21 -6.13 -12.29
CA LEU A 446 -18.21 -6.65 -11.35
C LEU A 446 -18.04 -5.84 -10.05
N PRO A 447 -18.10 -4.49 -10.04
CA PRO A 447 -18.10 -3.73 -8.78
C PRO A 447 -19.23 -4.13 -7.82
N GLY A 448 -20.33 -4.66 -8.34
CA GLY A 448 -21.43 -5.21 -7.56
C GLY A 448 -21.01 -6.43 -6.72
N LEU A 449 -20.07 -7.26 -7.20
CA LEU A 449 -19.54 -8.42 -6.46
C LEU A 449 -18.79 -8.03 -5.19
N VAL A 450 -18.31 -6.79 -5.10
CA VAL A 450 -17.61 -6.26 -3.93
C VAL A 450 -18.60 -5.56 -3.01
N LEU A 451 -19.37 -4.61 -3.54
CA LEU A 451 -20.15 -3.67 -2.72
C LEU A 451 -21.46 -4.28 -2.20
N ILE A 452 -22.17 -5.06 -3.01
CA ILE A 452 -23.49 -5.61 -2.67
C ILE A 452 -23.39 -6.64 -1.54
N PRO A 453 -22.45 -7.61 -1.54
CA PRO A 453 -22.32 -8.56 -0.44
C PRO A 453 -21.99 -7.89 0.90
N ILE A 454 -21.17 -6.84 0.90
CA ILE A 454 -20.90 -6.02 2.11
C ILE A 454 -22.22 -5.42 2.60
N ALA A 455 -22.99 -4.78 1.72
CA ALA A 455 -24.26 -4.15 2.07
C ALA A 455 -25.28 -5.17 2.62
N GLY A 456 -25.44 -6.31 1.95
CA GLY A 456 -26.35 -7.38 2.39
C GLY A 456 -25.96 -7.97 3.74
N ALA A 457 -24.68 -8.27 3.96
CA ALA A 457 -24.17 -8.76 5.23
C ALA A 457 -24.39 -7.77 6.39
N LEU A 458 -24.18 -6.47 6.14
CA LEU A 458 -24.49 -5.41 7.09
C LEU A 458 -25.99 -5.32 7.34
N GLY A 459 -26.83 -5.46 6.32
CA GLY A 459 -28.28 -5.48 6.44
C GLY A 459 -28.79 -6.62 7.33
N ILE A 460 -28.30 -7.85 7.09
CA ILE A 460 -28.59 -9.01 7.95
C ILE A 460 -28.13 -8.74 9.38
N THR A 461 -26.91 -8.22 9.55
CA THR A 461 -26.34 -7.93 10.87
C THR A 461 -27.15 -6.86 11.61
N ALA A 462 -27.61 -5.81 10.92
CA ALA A 462 -28.45 -4.76 11.49
C ALA A 462 -29.82 -5.28 11.95
N MET A 463 -30.42 -6.21 11.22
CA MET A 463 -31.75 -6.76 11.55
C MET A 463 -31.70 -7.90 12.57
N THR A 464 -30.62 -8.68 12.60
CA THR A 464 -30.51 -9.90 13.43
C THR A 464 -29.56 -9.78 14.62
N GLY A 465 -28.77 -8.70 14.68
CA GLY A 465 -27.78 -8.43 15.72
C GLY A 465 -28.37 -8.50 17.12
N ARG A 466 -27.57 -9.02 18.07
CA ARG A 466 -27.89 -8.96 19.50
C ARG A 466 -27.68 -7.52 19.99
N ARG A 467 -28.50 -7.07 20.95
CA ARG A 467 -28.21 -5.85 21.71
C ARG A 467 -26.77 -5.94 22.23
N SER A 468 -25.95 -4.96 21.92
CA SER A 468 -24.82 -4.67 22.82
C SER A 468 -25.45 -4.37 24.18
N PRO A 469 -25.05 -5.04 25.27
CA PRO A 469 -25.39 -4.55 26.59
C PRO A 469 -24.92 -3.11 26.69
N ASP A 470 -25.78 -2.26 27.24
CA ASP A 470 -25.58 -0.84 27.31
C ASP A 470 -24.21 -0.47 27.88
N ARG A 471 -23.69 0.62 27.33
CA ARG A 471 -22.45 1.30 27.68
C ARG A 471 -22.62 2.08 29.00
N GLU A 472 -23.23 1.45 30.00
CA GLU A 472 -23.73 2.07 31.24
C GLU A 472 -23.26 1.36 32.52
N THR A 473 -22.19 0.55 32.45
CA THR A 473 -21.59 -0.13 33.62
C THR A 473 -20.06 -0.01 33.63
N THR A 474 -19.55 1.21 33.51
CA THR A 474 -18.14 1.53 33.82
C THR A 474 -18.04 2.75 34.74
N ARG A 475 -18.89 2.83 35.76
CA ARG A 475 -18.72 3.79 36.85
C ARG A 475 -18.56 3.21 38.25
N ASP A 476 -18.92 1.95 38.50
CA ASP A 476 -18.79 1.34 39.82
C ASP A 476 -18.10 -0.01 39.77
N THR A 477 -16.76 -0.03 39.63
CA THR A 477 -15.87 -1.11 40.13
C THR A 477 -14.40 -0.74 39.88
N ALA A 478 -14.00 0.46 40.28
CA ALA A 478 -12.59 0.84 40.42
C ALA A 478 -12.30 1.16 41.90
N ALA A 479 -12.74 0.26 42.78
CA ALA A 479 -12.38 0.27 44.18
C ALA A 479 -12.77 -1.09 44.77
N SER A 480 -11.95 -2.11 44.56
CA SER A 480 -11.75 -3.19 45.54
C SER A 480 -10.69 -4.15 45.03
N THR A 481 -9.85 -4.56 45.98
CA THR A 481 -9.12 -5.83 46.04
C THR A 481 -7.94 -6.05 45.08
N ALA A 482 -6.78 -5.64 45.59
CA ALA A 482 -5.63 -6.53 45.71
C ALA A 482 -6.07 -7.89 46.30
N THR A 483 -5.53 -9.01 45.81
CA THR A 483 -4.57 -9.93 46.46
C THR A 483 -4.55 -11.27 45.67
N GLN A 484 -3.34 -11.81 45.47
CA GLN A 484 -2.95 -13.25 45.40
C GLN A 484 -3.84 -14.27 44.67
N GLU A 485 -3.28 -14.99 43.68
CA GLU A 485 -2.63 -16.30 43.92
C GLU A 485 -2.06 -16.91 42.62
N GLU A 486 -0.92 -17.58 42.78
CA GLU A 486 -0.20 -18.43 41.82
C GLU A 486 -1.02 -19.68 41.44
N ASN A 487 -0.82 -20.27 40.25
CA ASN A 487 -0.08 -21.53 40.10
C ASN A 487 0.04 -22.07 38.64
N THR A 488 1.22 -22.66 38.41
CA THR A 488 1.62 -23.81 37.55
C THR A 488 1.50 -23.85 36.01
N MET A 489 2.70 -23.92 35.40
CA MET A 489 3.20 -24.79 34.30
C MET A 489 2.22 -25.37 33.25
N SER A 490 2.59 -25.21 31.96
CA SER A 490 3.14 -26.34 31.18
C SER A 490 3.58 -25.90 29.77
N SER A 491 4.82 -26.27 29.45
CA SER A 491 5.57 -26.09 28.21
C SER A 491 5.06 -26.96 27.05
N THR A 492 5.21 -26.48 25.81
CA THR A 492 5.90 -27.17 24.69
C THR A 492 5.71 -26.41 23.36
N VAL A 493 6.82 -26.00 22.75
CA VAL A 493 6.95 -25.61 21.34
C VAL A 493 8.20 -26.33 20.80
N PRO A 494 8.13 -27.02 19.65
CA PRO A 494 9.29 -27.66 19.03
C PRO A 494 10.02 -26.76 18.01
N ASP A 495 11.34 -26.99 17.96
CA ASP A 495 12.41 -26.79 16.97
C ASP A 495 12.33 -25.72 15.85
N GLU A 496 13.30 -24.80 15.91
CA GLU A 496 13.91 -24.09 14.78
C GLU A 496 15.30 -24.71 14.53
N ALA A 497 15.42 -25.55 13.51
CA ALA A 497 16.71 -26.04 12.99
C ALA A 497 16.88 -25.51 11.57
N ASP A 498 17.24 -24.23 11.43
CA ASP A 498 17.83 -23.66 10.20
C ASP A 498 18.50 -22.29 10.45
N ARG A 499 19.04 -22.06 11.65
CA ARG A 499 19.65 -20.77 12.07
C ARG A 499 21.00 -20.88 12.76
N SER A 500 21.56 -22.08 12.90
CA SER A 500 22.81 -22.30 13.62
C SER A 500 24.06 -21.88 12.83
N ASP A 501 24.05 -22.02 11.50
CA ASP A 501 25.30 -22.03 10.72
C ASP A 501 25.81 -20.62 10.31
N GLU A 502 24.97 -19.59 10.43
CA GLU A 502 25.33 -18.20 10.13
C GLU A 502 25.73 -17.42 11.40
N VAL A 503 25.23 -17.81 12.57
CA VAL A 503 25.59 -17.21 13.87
C VAL A 503 26.97 -17.69 14.31
N ASP A 504 27.30 -18.97 14.09
CA ASP A 504 28.56 -19.59 14.54
C ASP A 504 29.81 -18.96 13.87
N ARG A 505 29.73 -18.63 12.57
CA ARG A 505 30.84 -17.99 11.83
C ARG A 505 31.11 -16.53 12.21
N SER A 506 30.10 -15.77 12.66
CA SER A 506 30.29 -14.36 13.05
C SER A 506 31.07 -14.24 14.37
N ASP A 507 30.86 -15.19 15.29
CA ASP A 507 31.48 -15.19 16.61
C ASP A 507 32.97 -15.58 16.56
N GLU A 508 33.37 -16.44 15.62
CA GLU A 508 34.78 -16.77 15.38
C GLU A 508 35.58 -15.57 14.85
N VAL A 509 35.02 -14.81 13.90
CA VAL A 509 35.67 -13.64 13.31
C VAL A 509 35.80 -12.51 14.35
N ASP A 510 34.79 -12.31 15.20
CA ASP A 510 34.84 -11.38 16.32
C ASP A 510 35.96 -11.71 17.31
N ARG A 511 36.11 -13.00 17.65
CA ARG A 511 37.15 -13.47 18.57
C ARG A 511 38.55 -13.23 18.01
N ALA A 512 38.78 -13.60 16.75
CA ALA A 512 40.06 -13.38 16.08
C ALA A 512 40.44 -11.88 16.03
N ALA A 513 39.47 -11.00 15.78
CA ALA A 513 39.71 -9.56 15.76
C ALA A 513 40.08 -9.01 17.15
N LEU A 514 39.40 -9.47 18.21
CA LEU A 514 39.70 -9.09 19.60
C LEU A 514 41.05 -9.63 20.07
N ASP A 515 41.40 -10.87 19.72
CA ASP A 515 42.68 -11.47 20.06
C ASP A 515 43.83 -10.68 19.41
N GLY A 516 43.71 -10.35 18.12
CA GLY A 516 44.70 -9.54 17.41
C GLY A 516 44.78 -8.08 17.90
N TYR A 517 43.69 -7.54 18.48
CA TYR A 517 43.71 -6.25 19.15
C TYR A 517 44.42 -6.32 20.51
N ALA A 518 44.09 -7.35 21.31
CA ALA A 518 44.68 -7.57 22.62
C ALA A 518 46.19 -7.85 22.54
N GLU A 519 46.65 -8.57 21.52
CA GLU A 519 48.08 -8.79 21.26
C GLU A 519 48.82 -7.47 20.98
N ARG A 520 48.19 -6.54 20.25
CA ARG A 520 48.81 -5.26 19.86
C ARG A 520 48.78 -4.20 20.96
N TYR A 521 47.70 -4.15 21.76
CA TYR A 521 47.46 -3.05 22.71
C TYR A 521 47.32 -3.49 24.17
N GLY A 522 47.40 -4.79 24.47
CA GLY A 522 47.31 -5.33 25.83
C GLY A 522 46.01 -4.92 26.55
N ASP A 523 46.12 -4.53 27.82
CA ASP A 523 45.01 -4.07 28.68
C ASP A 523 44.82 -2.53 28.67
N ARG A 524 45.32 -1.84 27.64
CA ARG A 524 45.16 -0.39 27.51
C ARG A 524 43.67 0.00 27.57
N ARG A 525 43.36 1.00 28.40
CA ARG A 525 42.05 1.64 28.47
C ARG A 525 41.97 2.80 27.49
N PHE A 526 40.76 3.06 26.99
CA PHE A 526 40.50 4.24 26.17
C PHE A 526 40.36 5.50 27.04
N ALA A 527 40.59 6.65 26.40
CA ALA A 527 40.15 7.94 26.89
C ALA A 527 38.61 7.98 27.09
N PRO A 528 38.08 8.97 27.85
CA PRO A 528 36.64 9.07 28.11
C PRO A 528 35.79 9.15 26.83
N VAL A 529 36.34 9.72 25.74
CA VAL A 529 35.67 9.85 24.45
C VAL A 529 36.40 8.98 23.42
N VAL A 530 35.66 8.10 22.75
CA VAL A 530 36.20 7.30 21.63
C VAL A 530 35.50 7.68 20.33
N VAL A 531 36.27 8.13 19.35
CA VAL A 531 35.82 8.28 17.96
C VAL A 531 36.03 6.96 17.23
N LEU A 532 34.92 6.29 16.92
CA LEU A 532 34.84 5.00 16.27
C LEU A 532 34.62 5.16 14.76
N ILE A 533 35.55 4.61 13.98
CA ILE A 533 35.52 4.63 12.52
C ILE A 533 35.45 3.19 12.01
N ALA A 534 34.46 2.86 11.19
CA ALA A 534 34.44 1.59 10.46
C ALA A 534 35.00 1.81 9.04
N ALA A 535 36.04 1.06 8.68
CA ALA A 535 36.76 1.21 7.42
C ALA A 535 36.80 -0.10 6.63
N TYR A 536 36.55 -0.02 5.33
CA TYR A 536 36.69 -1.12 4.38
C TYR A 536 37.05 -0.57 3.02
N ASN A 537 38.29 -0.78 2.58
CA ASN A 537 38.83 -0.24 1.33
C ASN A 537 38.70 1.29 1.23
N GLU A 538 39.33 2.00 2.17
CA GLU A 538 39.30 3.47 2.30
C GLU A 538 40.72 4.05 2.47
N GLN A 539 41.75 3.38 1.93
CA GLN A 539 43.17 3.76 2.09
C GLN A 539 43.49 5.20 1.65
N GLU A 540 42.76 5.75 0.68
CA GLU A 540 43.02 7.08 0.10
C GLU A 540 42.48 8.21 0.99
N ALA A 541 41.35 7.99 1.69
CA ALA A 541 40.67 9.02 2.46
C ALA A 541 40.99 8.94 3.96
N LEU A 542 41.24 7.74 4.49
CA LEU A 542 41.36 7.51 5.93
C LEU A 542 42.48 8.31 6.58
N GLY A 543 43.64 8.46 5.92
CA GLY A 543 44.78 9.22 6.47
C GLY A 543 44.42 10.66 6.80
N GLY A 544 43.74 11.36 5.88
CA GLY A 544 43.30 12.74 6.11
C GLY A 544 42.25 12.88 7.22
N VAL A 545 41.38 11.88 7.39
CA VAL A 545 40.41 11.86 8.50
C VAL A 545 41.11 11.70 9.84
N LEU A 546 42.13 10.83 9.91
CA LEU A 546 42.90 10.58 11.13
C LEU A 546 43.77 11.78 11.52
N ASP A 547 44.38 12.46 10.55
CA ASP A 547 45.18 13.67 10.78
C ASP A 547 44.35 14.84 11.33
N GLY A 548 43.06 14.89 10.99
CA GLY A 548 42.12 15.89 11.49
C GLY A 548 41.58 15.62 12.90
N MET A 549 41.86 14.45 13.50
CA MET A 549 41.22 14.04 14.74
C MET A 549 41.81 14.79 15.95
N PRO A 550 40.98 15.48 16.76
CA PRO A 550 41.50 16.25 17.89
C PRO A 550 41.92 15.32 19.04
N ALA A 551 42.99 15.67 19.74
CA ALA A 551 43.42 14.96 20.95
C ALA A 551 42.50 15.21 22.16
N THR A 552 41.79 16.35 22.16
CA THR A 552 40.83 16.72 23.21
C THR A 552 39.59 17.37 22.61
N SER A 553 38.42 17.15 23.21
CA SER A 553 37.15 17.79 22.83
C SER A 553 36.30 18.01 24.07
N CYS A 554 35.69 19.20 24.19
CA CYS A 554 34.92 19.61 25.38
C CYS A 554 35.68 19.41 26.72
N GLY A 555 37.01 19.51 26.71
CA GLY A 555 37.86 19.32 27.91
C GLY A 555 38.11 17.86 28.30
N LEU A 556 37.71 16.89 27.47
CA LEU A 556 37.98 15.46 27.65
C LEU A 556 39.01 14.98 26.64
N ASP A 557 39.85 14.03 27.05
CA ASP A 557 40.74 13.32 26.14
C ASP A 557 39.95 12.46 25.14
N VAL A 558 40.43 12.41 23.90
CA VAL A 558 39.80 11.71 22.79
C VAL A 558 40.76 10.66 22.23
N ASP A 559 40.29 9.42 22.16
CA ASP A 559 40.97 8.33 21.45
C ASP A 559 40.25 8.01 20.14
N THR A 560 40.99 7.51 19.15
CA THR A 560 40.42 7.05 17.87
C THR A 560 40.55 5.54 17.74
N LEU A 561 39.43 4.87 17.47
CA LEU A 561 39.35 3.44 17.22
C LEU A 561 38.90 3.19 15.78
N VAL A 562 39.76 2.55 14.98
CA VAL A 562 39.47 2.14 13.61
C VAL A 562 39.17 0.65 13.56
N MET A 563 37.97 0.30 13.12
CA MET A 563 37.54 -1.07 12.87
C MET A 563 37.69 -1.39 11.39
N VAL A 564 38.72 -2.15 11.04
CA VAL A 564 38.99 -2.58 9.65
C VAL A 564 38.31 -3.92 9.41
N ASP A 565 37.29 -3.96 8.56
CA ASP A 565 36.44 -5.16 8.39
C ASP A 565 36.74 -5.91 7.09
N GLY A 566 37.79 -6.73 7.11
CA GLY A 566 38.20 -7.58 5.99
C GLY A 566 38.68 -6.81 4.76
N ALA A 567 39.30 -5.65 4.93
CA ALA A 567 39.83 -4.82 3.84
C ALA A 567 40.85 -5.60 2.98
N THR A 568 40.80 -5.35 1.67
CA THR A 568 41.68 -5.98 0.67
C THR A 568 42.80 -5.05 0.17
N ASP A 569 42.83 -3.82 0.69
CA ASP A 569 43.80 -2.76 0.36
C ASP A 569 44.62 -2.37 1.60
N ASP A 570 45.43 -1.31 1.51
CA ASP A 570 46.33 -0.88 2.60
C ASP A 570 45.62 -0.12 3.74
N THR A 571 44.29 -0.16 3.84
CA THR A 571 43.50 0.55 4.87
C THR A 571 44.02 0.29 6.29
N ALA A 572 44.36 -0.96 6.64
CA ALA A 572 44.88 -1.29 7.96
C ALA A 572 46.28 -0.70 8.21
N ALA A 573 47.13 -0.68 7.20
CA ALA A 573 48.48 -0.12 7.29
C ALA A 573 48.41 1.40 7.46
N VAL A 574 47.52 2.08 6.74
CA VAL A 574 47.27 3.52 6.88
C VAL A 574 46.80 3.85 8.30
N ALA A 575 45.80 3.13 8.83
CA ALA A 575 45.29 3.37 10.18
C ALA A 575 46.39 3.27 11.26
N LEU A 576 47.25 2.25 11.15
CA LEU A 576 48.37 2.03 12.07
C LEU A 576 49.46 3.10 11.93
N ALA A 577 49.78 3.51 10.70
CA ALA A 577 50.80 4.52 10.43
C ALA A 577 50.43 5.91 10.99
N HIS A 578 49.13 6.24 10.99
CA HIS A 578 48.59 7.47 11.57
C HIS A 578 48.33 7.37 13.09
N GLY A 579 48.77 6.29 13.74
CA GLY A 579 48.73 6.16 15.20
C GLY A 579 47.36 5.84 15.80
N ALA A 580 46.37 5.48 14.99
CA ALA A 580 45.04 5.11 15.48
C ALA A 580 45.04 3.70 16.12
N GLN A 581 44.25 3.53 17.17
CA GLN A 581 44.03 2.18 17.72
C GLN A 581 43.21 1.39 16.72
N THR A 582 43.75 0.29 16.22
CA THR A 582 43.20 -0.41 15.04
C THR A 582 42.86 -1.86 15.36
N CYS A 583 41.59 -2.23 15.16
CA CYS A 583 41.10 -3.60 15.29
C CYS A 583 40.76 -4.15 13.89
N VAL A 584 41.40 -5.26 13.50
CA VAL A 584 41.29 -5.82 12.15
C VAL A 584 40.53 -7.14 12.21
N ALA A 585 39.39 -7.19 11.52
CA ALA A 585 38.67 -8.44 11.31
C ALA A 585 39.13 -9.11 10.00
N PRO A 586 39.40 -10.42 10.00
CA PRO A 586 39.96 -11.13 8.83
C PRO A 586 39.00 -11.23 7.64
N THR A 587 37.69 -11.14 7.88
CA THR A 587 36.66 -11.31 6.86
C THR A 587 35.64 -10.18 6.95
N ASN A 588 35.20 -9.65 5.80
CA ASN A 588 34.18 -8.61 5.75
C ASN A 588 32.81 -9.14 6.19
N ARG A 589 32.18 -8.44 7.14
CA ARG A 589 30.86 -8.75 7.72
C ARG A 589 29.87 -7.59 7.57
N GLY A 590 30.36 -6.44 7.11
CA GLY A 590 29.61 -5.22 6.88
C GLY A 590 29.77 -4.20 8.01
N GLN A 591 29.53 -2.93 7.68
CA GLN A 591 29.73 -1.77 8.57
C GLN A 591 29.03 -1.94 9.93
N GLY A 592 27.82 -2.51 9.94
CA GLY A 592 27.07 -2.72 11.19
C GLY A 592 27.74 -3.70 12.16
N ALA A 593 28.40 -4.75 11.66
CA ALA A 593 29.13 -5.71 12.49
C ALA A 593 30.40 -5.08 13.07
N ALA A 594 31.15 -4.34 12.25
CA ALA A 594 32.34 -3.60 12.67
C ALA A 594 32.03 -2.57 13.77
N LEU A 595 30.98 -1.77 13.60
CA LEU A 595 30.58 -0.77 14.59
C LEU A 595 30.09 -1.41 15.91
N ARG A 596 29.35 -2.53 15.85
CA ARG A 596 28.95 -3.28 17.06
C ARG A 596 30.14 -3.78 17.86
N LEU A 597 31.11 -4.39 17.18
CA LEU A 597 32.34 -4.85 17.81
C LEU A 597 33.10 -3.68 18.45
N GLY A 598 33.16 -2.55 17.73
CA GLY A 598 33.75 -1.31 18.23
C GLY A 598 33.04 -0.73 19.45
N TYR A 599 31.71 -0.70 19.49
CA TYR A 599 30.93 -0.26 20.66
C TYR A 599 31.23 -1.11 21.89
N ARG A 600 31.26 -2.44 21.71
CA ARG A 600 31.60 -3.39 22.78
C ARG A 600 33.03 -3.14 23.28
N LEU A 601 34.00 -3.06 22.38
CA LEU A 601 35.40 -2.86 22.72
C LEU A 601 35.63 -1.52 23.43
N ALA A 602 35.01 -0.43 22.95
CA ALA A 602 35.09 0.88 23.58
C ALA A 602 34.53 0.88 25.01
N ALA A 603 33.34 0.29 25.19
CA ALA A 603 32.68 0.20 26.50
C ALA A 603 33.47 -0.68 27.49
N GLU A 604 33.93 -1.87 27.05
CA GLU A 604 34.72 -2.79 27.88
C GLU A 604 36.06 -2.19 28.32
N ARG A 605 36.64 -1.31 27.49
CA ARG A 605 37.91 -0.63 27.76
C ARG A 605 37.74 0.77 28.40
N GLY A 606 36.55 1.08 28.90
CA GLY A 606 36.32 2.21 29.82
C GLY A 606 35.90 3.53 29.17
N ALA A 607 35.54 3.55 27.89
CA ALA A 607 34.97 4.75 27.26
C ALA A 607 33.64 5.14 27.92
N GLN A 608 33.43 6.43 28.12
CA GLN A 608 32.17 6.98 28.64
C GLN A 608 31.24 7.40 27.50
N TYR A 609 31.83 7.97 26.44
CA TYR A 609 31.13 8.44 25.25
C TYR A 609 31.73 7.82 24.01
N VAL A 610 30.86 7.40 23.08
CA VAL A 610 31.26 6.89 21.78
C VAL A 610 30.70 7.79 20.70
N VAL A 611 31.57 8.21 19.80
CA VAL A 611 31.23 8.99 18.62
C VAL A 611 31.48 8.15 17.39
N THR A 612 30.56 8.10 16.43
CA THR A 612 30.80 7.43 15.15
C THR A 612 31.04 8.44 14.05
N THR A 613 32.00 8.18 13.17
CA THR A 613 32.18 8.90 11.91
C THR A 613 32.54 7.94 10.77
N ASP A 614 32.38 8.38 9.52
CA ASP A 614 32.70 7.58 8.33
C ASP A 614 34.17 7.80 7.92
N ALA A 615 34.80 6.79 7.32
CA ALA A 615 36.22 6.80 6.93
C ALA A 615 36.52 7.60 5.65
N ASP A 616 35.49 8.17 5.00
CA ASP A 616 35.57 8.79 3.67
C ASP A 616 35.67 10.33 3.69
N GLY A 617 35.76 10.92 4.87
CA GLY A 617 35.98 12.36 5.06
C GLY A 617 34.76 13.25 4.79
N GLN A 618 33.55 12.70 4.70
CA GLN A 618 32.36 13.50 4.41
C GLN A 618 31.86 14.35 5.58
N TYR A 619 32.33 14.10 6.81
CA TYR A 619 31.89 14.79 8.02
C TYR A 619 32.99 15.73 8.53
N ASP A 620 32.62 16.95 8.88
CA ASP A 620 33.54 17.91 9.49
C ASP A 620 33.74 17.58 10.98
N ILE A 621 34.92 17.06 11.31
CA ILE A 621 35.27 16.69 12.68
C ILE A 621 35.39 17.91 13.60
N ALA A 622 35.53 19.13 13.07
CA ALA A 622 35.49 20.35 13.86
C ALA A 622 34.12 20.57 14.54
N GLU A 623 33.06 19.93 14.03
CA GLU A 623 31.73 19.96 14.63
C GLU A 623 31.55 18.94 15.79
N LEU A 624 32.59 18.14 16.12
CA LEU A 624 32.60 17.17 17.22
C LEU A 624 32.10 17.76 18.57
N PRO A 625 32.52 18.96 19.01
CA PRO A 625 32.01 19.55 20.25
C PRO A 625 30.49 19.73 20.26
N ALA A 626 29.88 20.05 19.11
CA ALA A 626 28.43 20.26 19.01
C ALA A 626 27.63 18.95 19.10
N LEU A 627 28.25 17.80 18.83
CA LEU A 627 27.66 16.48 19.12
C LEU A 627 27.86 16.06 20.58
N LEU A 628 29.02 16.36 21.18
CA LEU A 628 29.34 15.93 22.54
C LEU A 628 28.65 16.77 23.62
N GLN A 629 28.59 18.09 23.45
CA GLN A 629 28.13 19.01 24.49
C GLN A 629 26.75 18.64 25.07
N PRO A 630 25.73 18.26 24.27
CA PRO A 630 24.43 17.88 24.83
C PRO A 630 24.44 16.59 25.68
N LEU A 631 25.44 15.72 25.49
CA LEU A 631 25.62 14.53 26.34
C LEU A 631 26.30 14.90 27.67
N LEU A 632 27.22 15.88 27.65
CA LEU A 632 27.91 16.37 28.85
C LEU A 632 26.99 17.22 29.73
N ASP A 633 26.10 17.98 29.11
CA ASP A 633 25.10 18.81 29.77
C ASP A 633 23.88 18.01 30.26
N ASP A 634 23.90 16.67 30.11
CA ASP A 634 22.81 15.76 30.45
C ASP A 634 21.46 16.12 29.76
N GLU A 635 21.52 16.70 28.56
CA GLU A 635 20.33 17.06 27.77
C GLU A 635 19.82 15.89 26.90
N ALA A 636 20.72 14.98 26.52
CA ALA A 636 20.43 13.83 25.67
C ALA A 636 21.27 12.61 26.04
N ASP A 637 20.78 11.42 25.70
CA ASP A 637 21.54 10.16 25.81
C ASP A 637 22.15 9.77 24.45
N PHE A 638 21.61 10.34 23.36
CA PHE A 638 22.03 10.12 21.98
C PHE A 638 21.84 11.38 21.15
N VAL A 639 22.89 11.82 20.48
CA VAL A 639 22.89 12.99 19.59
C VAL A 639 23.28 12.57 18.18
N THR A 640 22.47 12.95 17.19
CA THR A 640 22.75 12.70 15.78
C THR A 640 22.85 14.01 15.02
N GLY A 641 23.78 14.10 14.08
CA GLY A 641 23.79 15.21 13.13
C GLY A 641 22.59 15.16 12.18
N SER A 642 22.25 16.32 11.61
CA SER A 642 21.25 16.45 10.55
C SER A 642 21.69 17.44 9.50
N ARG A 643 21.97 16.94 8.29
CA ARG A 643 22.21 17.76 7.09
C ARG A 643 20.97 18.50 6.59
N ARG A 644 19.80 18.18 7.13
CA ARG A 644 18.56 18.93 6.85
C ARG A 644 18.41 20.17 7.71
N LEU A 645 18.99 20.15 8.92
CA LEU A 645 19.09 21.32 9.79
C LEU A 645 20.33 22.15 9.48
N GLY A 646 21.42 21.50 9.05
CA GLY A 646 22.67 22.13 8.61
C GLY A 646 22.75 22.28 7.09
N SER A 647 23.87 21.84 6.50
CA SER A 647 24.17 22.01 5.08
C SER A 647 24.55 20.67 4.42
N ASN A 648 24.35 20.59 3.09
CA ASN A 648 24.64 19.39 2.31
C ASN A 648 25.06 19.79 0.89
N GLU A 649 26.29 19.47 0.50
CA GLU A 649 26.82 19.82 -0.80
C GLU A 649 26.31 18.83 -1.88
N ASN A 650 25.65 19.37 -2.92
CA ASN A 650 25.16 18.67 -4.13
C ASN A 650 24.40 17.32 -3.96
N PRO A 651 23.28 17.24 -3.22
CA PRO A 651 22.48 16.02 -3.19
C PRO A 651 21.69 15.81 -4.50
N HIS A 652 21.84 14.63 -5.11
CA HIS A 652 20.91 14.14 -6.13
C HIS A 652 19.46 14.19 -5.60
N TRP A 653 18.53 14.73 -6.39
CA TRP A 653 17.15 15.01 -5.96
C TRP A 653 16.42 13.79 -5.37
N LEU A 654 16.67 12.60 -5.90
CA LEU A 654 16.08 11.34 -5.42
C LEU A 654 16.54 10.96 -4.01
N ARG A 655 17.84 11.18 -3.70
CA ARG A 655 18.39 10.96 -2.34
C ARG A 655 17.83 11.99 -1.36
N ARG A 656 17.66 13.24 -1.83
CA ARG A 656 17.01 14.29 -1.07
C ARG A 656 15.57 13.93 -0.74
N MET A 657 14.76 13.44 -1.68
CA MET A 657 13.39 12.99 -1.39
C MET A 657 13.34 11.82 -0.40
N GLY A 658 14.26 10.86 -0.52
CA GLY A 658 14.36 9.73 0.41
C GLY A 658 14.51 10.16 1.87
N THR A 659 15.37 11.14 2.16
CA THR A 659 15.54 11.64 3.53
C THR A 659 14.26 12.26 4.11
N TYR A 660 13.47 12.99 3.31
CA TYR A 660 12.17 13.52 3.77
C TYR A 660 11.18 12.41 4.12
N VAL A 661 11.04 11.41 3.24
CA VAL A 661 10.07 10.32 3.42
C VAL A 661 10.41 9.48 4.64
N PHE A 662 11.69 9.14 4.83
CA PHE A 662 12.11 8.31 5.96
C PHE A 662 12.10 9.06 7.29
N ALA A 663 12.48 10.34 7.29
CA ALA A 663 12.35 11.19 8.47
C ALA A 663 10.89 11.32 8.91
N TRP A 664 9.97 11.53 7.97
CA TRP A 664 8.53 11.53 8.25
C TRP A 664 8.05 10.18 8.81
N LEU A 665 8.45 9.07 8.19
CA LEU A 665 8.07 7.73 8.63
C LEU A 665 8.53 7.44 10.07
N VAL A 666 9.80 7.68 10.39
CA VAL A 666 10.34 7.48 11.74
C VAL A 666 9.62 8.41 12.71
N SER A 667 9.41 9.68 12.36
CA SER A 667 8.73 10.63 13.23
C SER A 667 7.31 10.21 13.60
N VAL A 668 6.57 9.67 12.63
CA VAL A 668 5.22 9.15 12.85
C VAL A 668 5.22 7.89 13.72
N LEU A 669 6.21 7.00 13.54
CA LEU A 669 6.32 5.75 14.29
C LEU A 669 6.75 5.96 15.75
N THR A 670 7.68 6.88 15.99
CA THR A 670 8.26 7.13 17.32
C THR A 670 7.51 8.22 18.08
N GLY A 671 6.74 9.07 17.39
CA GLY A 671 6.09 10.24 17.97
C GLY A 671 7.05 11.39 18.30
N GLN A 672 8.31 11.29 17.86
CA GLN A 672 9.36 12.31 18.03
C GLN A 672 9.65 12.98 16.69
N HIS A 673 9.95 14.27 16.66
CA HIS A 673 10.26 14.97 15.42
C HIS A 673 11.71 14.72 15.00
N ILE A 674 11.92 13.91 13.97
CA ILE A 674 13.23 13.56 13.40
C ILE A 674 13.33 14.10 11.98
N THR A 675 14.45 14.72 11.65
CA THR A 675 14.73 15.36 10.35
C THR A 675 15.67 14.54 9.48
N ASP A 676 16.67 13.84 10.03
CA ASP A 676 17.53 12.90 9.29
C ASP A 676 17.70 11.58 10.04
N THR A 677 17.47 10.46 9.34
CA THR A 677 17.49 9.11 9.90
C THR A 677 18.71 8.29 9.47
N SER A 678 19.59 8.91 8.69
CA SER A 678 20.67 8.25 7.94
C SER A 678 22.05 8.87 8.14
N PHE A 679 22.16 9.90 8.99
CA PHE A 679 23.39 10.67 9.19
C PHE A 679 24.39 9.93 10.09
N GLY A 680 25.58 9.61 9.59
CA GLY A 680 26.57 8.73 10.25
C GLY A 680 27.33 9.37 11.42
N PHE A 681 27.41 10.71 11.47
CA PHE A 681 28.11 11.44 12.54
C PHE A 681 27.21 11.61 13.78
N ARG A 682 27.55 10.90 14.85
CA ARG A 682 26.70 10.74 16.05
C ARG A 682 27.53 10.60 17.30
N ALA A 683 26.99 11.03 18.43
CA ALA A 683 27.57 10.81 19.76
C ALA A 683 26.53 10.15 20.67
N MET A 684 26.97 9.23 21.53
CA MET A 684 26.11 8.56 22.50
C MET A 684 26.91 8.14 23.73
N THR A 685 26.22 7.87 24.84
CA THR A 685 26.87 7.24 26.00
C THR A 685 27.23 5.78 25.69
N ALA A 686 28.29 5.26 26.31
CA ALA A 686 28.71 3.87 26.12
C ALA A 686 27.62 2.86 26.52
N GLU A 687 26.75 3.23 27.47
CA GLU A 687 25.56 2.46 27.82
C GLU A 687 24.58 2.35 26.64
N VAL A 688 24.25 3.47 26.00
CA VAL A 688 23.35 3.48 24.84
C VAL A 688 23.92 2.69 23.67
N ALA A 689 25.24 2.79 23.44
CA ALA A 689 25.93 2.06 22.37
C ALA A 689 25.81 0.53 22.51
N THR A 690 25.65 0.01 23.73
CA THR A 690 25.57 -1.42 24.03
C THR A 690 24.15 -1.91 24.34
N ALA A 691 23.22 -1.01 24.67
CA ALA A 691 21.84 -1.34 25.03
C ALA A 691 20.94 -1.74 23.84
N VAL A 692 21.29 -1.32 22.62
CA VAL A 692 20.49 -1.55 21.40
C VAL A 692 20.96 -2.79 20.65
N ARG A 693 20.03 -3.72 20.38
CA ARG A 693 20.32 -4.89 19.54
C ARG A 693 20.36 -4.46 18.07
N LEU A 694 21.53 -4.57 17.46
CA LEU A 694 21.78 -4.24 16.06
C LEU A 694 21.95 -5.53 15.24
N GLU A 695 21.06 -5.76 14.27
CA GLU A 695 21.06 -6.97 13.43
C GLU A 695 21.36 -6.67 11.95
N GLN A 696 21.35 -5.40 11.54
CA GLN A 696 21.46 -5.02 10.13
C GLN A 696 22.91 -4.73 9.72
N PRO A 697 23.43 -5.38 8.65
CA PRO A 697 24.80 -5.16 8.19
C PRO A 697 24.98 -3.80 7.48
N GLN A 698 23.97 -3.31 6.75
CA GLN A 698 24.06 -2.12 5.88
C GLN A 698 23.21 -0.92 6.34
N TYR A 699 22.21 -1.13 7.21
CA TYR A 699 21.25 -0.09 7.65
C TYR A 699 21.34 0.21 9.15
N GLN A 700 22.47 -0.13 9.77
CA GLN A 700 22.71 -0.05 11.21
C GLN A 700 22.47 1.36 11.79
N SER A 701 22.78 2.38 11.00
CA SER A 701 22.51 3.78 11.30
C SER A 701 21.06 4.07 11.72
N SER A 702 20.12 3.55 10.95
CA SER A 702 18.69 3.80 11.13
C SER A 702 18.07 2.82 12.12
N GLU A 703 18.60 1.59 12.18
CA GLU A 703 18.25 0.61 13.21
C GLU A 703 18.63 1.11 14.61
N LEU A 704 19.81 1.71 14.77
CA LEU A 704 20.27 2.29 16.02
C LEU A 704 19.33 3.41 16.47
N LEU A 705 19.09 4.41 15.61
CA LEU A 705 18.20 5.52 15.93
C LEU A 705 16.77 5.05 16.31
N VAL A 706 16.19 4.15 15.52
CA VAL A 706 14.86 3.59 15.82
C VAL A 706 14.88 2.77 17.10
N GLY A 707 15.94 2.00 17.36
CA GLY A 707 16.11 1.20 18.56
C GLY A 707 16.27 2.02 19.84
N VAL A 708 16.99 3.15 19.76
CA VAL A 708 17.16 4.14 20.84
C VAL A 708 15.81 4.81 21.14
N LEU A 709 15.12 5.31 20.10
CA LEU A 709 13.80 5.94 20.22
C LEU A 709 12.73 4.96 20.74
N ALA A 710 12.76 3.70 20.33
CA ALA A 710 11.83 2.68 20.79
C ALA A 710 12.02 2.29 22.26
N ARG A 711 13.27 2.38 22.77
CA ARG A 711 13.60 2.15 24.18
C ARG A 711 13.36 3.37 25.08
N GLY A 712 13.05 4.53 24.50
CA GLY A 712 12.67 5.74 25.25
C GLY A 712 13.84 6.61 25.70
N TYR A 713 15.04 6.44 25.15
CA TYR A 713 16.17 7.32 25.40
C TYR A 713 15.93 8.73 24.84
N ARG A 714 16.60 9.73 25.42
CA ARG A 714 16.53 11.13 24.98
C ARG A 714 17.41 11.34 23.75
N VAL A 715 16.76 11.66 22.62
CA VAL A 715 17.43 11.85 21.32
C VAL A 715 17.37 13.32 20.91
N ARG A 716 18.52 13.87 20.48
CA ARG A 716 18.62 15.23 19.93
C ARG A 716 19.26 15.24 18.54
N GLU A 717 18.76 16.12 17.67
CA GLU A 717 19.39 16.41 16.38
C GLU A 717 20.15 17.74 16.44
N THR A 718 21.37 17.75 15.91
CA THR A 718 22.19 18.97 15.79
C THR A 718 22.39 19.31 14.31
N PRO A 719 22.28 20.57 13.88
CA PRO A 719 22.64 20.98 12.52
C PRO A 719 24.12 20.67 12.27
N MET A 720 24.41 19.95 11.19
CA MET A 720 25.76 19.50 10.83
C MET A 720 25.98 19.57 9.33
N THR A 721 27.23 19.65 8.92
CA THR A 721 27.67 19.79 7.51
C THR A 721 28.09 18.45 6.93
N MET A 722 27.71 18.20 5.67
CA MET A 722 28.14 17.02 4.91
C MET A 722 28.79 17.46 3.60
N HIS A 723 30.09 17.18 3.47
CA HIS A 723 30.90 17.51 2.30
C HIS A 723 30.79 16.44 1.20
N GLU A 724 31.12 16.83 -0.03
CA GLU A 724 31.35 15.86 -1.10
C GLU A 724 32.50 14.91 -0.75
N ARG A 725 32.39 13.66 -1.20
CA ARG A 725 33.40 12.63 -0.92
C ARG A 725 34.69 12.95 -1.68
N ILE A 726 35.82 12.91 -0.99
CA ILE A 726 37.15 13.29 -1.53
C ILE A 726 37.67 12.27 -2.56
N ALA A 727 37.37 10.96 -2.39
CA ALA A 727 37.70 9.89 -3.35
C ALA A 727 36.81 8.62 -3.18
N GLY A 728 36.70 7.79 -4.23
CA GLY A 728 36.03 6.46 -4.20
C GLY A 728 34.54 6.41 -4.60
N HIS A 729 34.06 5.23 -5.05
CA HIS A 729 32.65 5.02 -5.46
C HIS A 729 31.71 4.78 -4.27
N SER A 730 30.51 5.38 -4.31
CA SER A 730 29.48 5.19 -3.29
C SER A 730 28.96 3.75 -3.26
N LYS A 731 29.13 3.07 -2.12
CA LYS A 731 28.63 1.69 -1.87
C LYS A 731 27.12 1.65 -1.53
N LYS A 732 26.45 2.83 -1.46
CA LYS A 732 25.02 2.99 -1.18
C LYS A 732 24.27 3.11 -2.52
N GLY A 733 23.44 2.10 -2.84
CA GLY A 733 22.76 1.99 -4.14
C GLY A 733 21.79 3.15 -4.43
N ASN A 734 21.65 3.51 -5.71
CA ASN A 734 20.80 4.61 -6.19
C ASN A 734 19.36 4.21 -6.56
N ASN A 735 18.91 3.01 -6.16
CA ASN A 735 17.65 2.43 -6.64
C ASN A 735 16.54 2.45 -5.57
N LEU A 736 15.28 2.53 -5.99
CA LEU A 736 14.08 2.45 -5.14
C LEU A 736 14.05 1.22 -4.22
N PHE A 737 14.73 0.14 -4.63
CA PHE A 737 14.93 -1.08 -3.84
C PHE A 737 15.70 -0.85 -2.53
N TYR A 738 16.63 0.10 -2.50
CA TYR A 738 17.32 0.53 -1.27
C TYR A 738 16.34 1.18 -0.29
N GLY A 739 15.39 1.97 -0.81
CA GLY A 739 14.36 2.62 -0.01
C GLY A 739 13.34 1.64 0.60
N TYR A 740 12.93 0.61 -0.15
CA TYR A 740 12.08 -0.46 0.38
C TYR A 740 12.77 -1.25 1.51
N ARG A 741 14.02 -1.67 1.30
CA ARG A 741 14.81 -2.36 2.32
C ARG A 741 14.96 -1.51 3.59
N TYR A 742 15.20 -0.21 3.43
CA TYR A 742 15.24 0.75 4.52
C TYR A 742 13.92 0.82 5.30
N ALA A 743 12.78 0.96 4.60
CA ALA A 743 11.46 0.99 5.23
C ALA A 743 11.16 -0.31 6.01
N LYS A 744 11.51 -1.46 5.45
CA LYS A 744 11.38 -2.77 6.08
C LYS A 744 12.21 -2.86 7.36
N VAL A 745 13.44 -2.36 7.36
CA VAL A 745 14.32 -2.31 8.55
C VAL A 745 13.74 -1.41 9.63
N VAL A 746 13.31 -0.20 9.28
CA VAL A 746 12.70 0.74 10.23
C VAL A 746 11.47 0.13 10.91
N LEU A 747 10.54 -0.41 10.11
CA LEU A 747 9.31 -1.00 10.63
C LEU A 747 9.57 -2.29 11.41
N GLY A 748 10.47 -3.15 10.93
CA GLY A 748 10.87 -4.39 11.58
C GLY A 748 11.51 -4.13 12.95
N THR A 749 12.44 -3.18 13.03
CA THR A 749 13.11 -2.77 14.27
C THR A 749 12.10 -2.21 15.28
N TRP A 750 11.24 -1.29 14.83
CA TRP A 750 10.22 -0.70 15.69
C TRP A 750 9.23 -1.74 16.25
N LEU A 751 8.81 -2.71 15.44
CA LEU A 751 7.94 -3.81 15.87
C LEU A 751 8.66 -4.79 16.83
N ARG A 752 9.95 -5.05 16.60
CA ARG A 752 10.79 -5.93 17.43
C ARG A 752 10.93 -5.37 18.85
N GLU A 753 11.28 -4.09 18.95
CA GLU A 753 11.56 -3.43 20.23
C GLU A 753 10.29 -3.16 21.07
N ARG A 754 9.10 -3.16 20.46
CA ARG A 754 7.81 -3.03 21.18
C ARG A 754 7.24 -4.34 21.74
N ARG A 755 7.86 -5.50 21.47
CA ARG A 755 7.41 -6.77 22.08
C ARG A 755 7.87 -6.81 23.55
N PRO A 756 6.97 -7.07 24.52
CA PRO A 756 7.37 -7.21 25.91
C PRO A 756 8.42 -8.31 26.06
N ARG A 757 9.57 -8.00 26.65
CA ARG A 757 10.53 -9.03 27.06
C ARG A 757 9.82 -9.93 28.07
N ARG A 758 9.75 -11.23 27.77
CA ARG A 758 9.68 -12.22 28.86
C ARG A 758 10.98 -12.05 29.64
N SER A 759 10.88 -11.64 30.90
CA SER A 759 12.03 -11.52 31.79
C SER A 759 12.72 -12.88 31.89
N THR A 760 13.87 -13.04 31.26
CA THR A 760 14.85 -14.05 31.67
C THR A 760 15.48 -13.52 32.94
N SER A 761 14.90 -13.91 34.08
CA SER A 761 15.55 -13.80 35.37
C SER A 761 16.72 -14.79 35.41
N SER A 762 17.91 -14.31 35.10
CA SER A 762 19.16 -14.96 35.49
C SER A 762 20.15 -13.89 35.95
N SER A 763 19.77 -13.16 37.00
CA SER A 763 20.74 -12.53 37.88
C SER A 763 21.09 -13.57 38.96
N THR A 764 22.20 -14.26 38.76
CA THR A 764 22.92 -14.91 39.86
C THR A 764 23.24 -13.82 40.89
N PRO A 765 22.82 -13.92 42.16
CA PRO A 765 23.18 -12.92 43.14
C PRO A 765 24.70 -12.95 43.34
N VAL A 766 25.34 -11.81 43.05
CA VAL A 766 26.71 -11.52 43.48
C VAL A 766 26.74 -11.65 45.00
N GLY A 767 27.62 -12.52 45.49
CA GLY A 767 27.81 -12.79 46.90
C GLY A 767 28.05 -11.50 47.68
N THR A 768 27.28 -11.31 48.73
CA THR A 768 27.53 -10.35 49.80
C THR A 768 28.94 -10.55 50.34
N VAL A 769 29.81 -9.56 50.15
CA VAL A 769 31.06 -9.43 50.91
C VAL A 769 30.66 -9.12 52.35
N THR A 770 30.77 -10.11 53.22
CA THR A 770 30.74 -9.94 54.68
C THR A 770 31.94 -9.08 55.10
N GLU A 771 31.68 -7.91 55.68
CA GLU A 771 32.63 -7.22 56.53
C GLU A 771 32.96 -8.10 57.76
N PRO A 772 34.24 -8.22 58.17
CA PRO A 772 34.58 -8.88 59.42
C PRO A 772 34.30 -7.95 60.61
N ALA A 773 33.67 -8.53 61.64
CA ALA A 773 33.40 -7.90 62.93
C ALA A 773 34.69 -7.45 63.67
N PRO A 774 34.62 -6.43 64.54
CA PRO A 774 35.78 -5.92 65.26
C PRO A 774 36.19 -6.89 66.37
N ALA A 775 37.47 -7.29 66.38
CA ALA A 775 38.07 -7.98 67.52
C ALA A 775 38.33 -6.96 68.64
N ALA A 776 37.61 -7.14 69.75
CA ALA A 776 37.97 -6.54 71.04
C ALA A 776 39.24 -7.22 71.56
N GLY A 777 40.15 -6.43 72.11
CA GLY A 777 41.57 -6.77 72.27
C GLY A 777 41.92 -7.80 73.34
N GLU A 778 43.21 -8.16 73.37
CA GLU A 778 43.93 -8.44 74.61
C GLU A 778 45.45 -8.24 74.41
N ARG A 779 46.00 -7.32 75.23
CA ARG A 779 47.40 -7.02 75.58
C ARG A 779 48.23 -6.09 74.70
#